data_AF-A0A960HJZ2-F1
#
_entry.id   AF-A0A960HJZ2-F1
#
_cell.length_a   1.000
_cell.length_b   1.000
_cell.length_c   1.000
_cell.angle_alpha   90.00
_cell.angle_beta   90.00
_cell.angle_gamma   90.00
#
_symmetry.space_group_name_H-M   'P 1'
#
loop_
_entity.id
_entity.type
_entity.pdbx_description
1 polymer ?
#
loop_
_entity_poly.entity_id
_entity_poly.type
_entity_poly.pdbx_seq_one_letter_code
_entity_poly.pdbx_strand_id
1 'polypeptide(L)'
;MPAPPIHELSEDVLEELYDDGAIDRGAGYALEDRVKIIESKPGKIRAVCRGSGRATYLVRIRWHDAGGGIYLDDECSCPLGGQCKHCVATLIVARRGAQVAHLDDRRGPAGPRDPFATVAPPAADWRKELDGLAATDEPIEVATQLALQFNVRRIPSRFPGQQPAVVSVRPMRLGKSGRWVKTDATWRDLVSTYLPPYAPLAQADPVQRGALQALAASARIGPYSTGPDPTLDRFGPNFWSHLRQAVDAGAVLLGDPAALQVRLEHQPARVHLDLAAGAHGSVSLAAELRVGGAPVTSLGDEVQLLGTPPSGLWAATPGLLRLVEFDAPIHRTVARLLGGPPLSVPAGDVDDLIDSYVPALAQHAEVGSADGTVSIEGPEFERLTLLVARTGPTAASIYWAVRYRRGERTADHPLFARPVASRDLDAEDAALDDLRLPVDLLPAIADDAGLPVDLHVTGEAAITLLTEVVPWLEAQGQVAVEVRSDLPPLRAPTEDPVISVAVRDAAPSRDGNDWFDLDVTVTVDGEDVEFVPLFAALHRGDPFLILPSGTYLRLDRPEFAKLRELLDEANGLAEPDGDAAARVNRFQAGWWDELVELGVVAEQSERWERSVAQLRDLQAPEPVTAPDGLHASLRPYQQEGFEWLAFLHANGLGGILADDMGLGKTVQTLALCLHVHERAPDARFLVVAPTSVVENWAREAQRFAPGLPVRTIHETQARRGTTLAEEIAGHRLVVTSYALFRLEFDQYAALPWE
;
A
#
# COMPACT_ATOMS: atom_id res chain seq x y z
N MET A 1 26.97 -17.80 -30.75
CA MET A 1 26.66 -18.27 -32.12
C MET A 1 25.24 -17.83 -32.49
N PRO A 2 24.71 -17.98 -33.73
CA PRO A 2 23.26 -17.88 -33.93
C PRO A 2 22.55 -18.84 -32.96
N ALA A 3 21.48 -18.40 -32.31
CA ALA A 3 20.77 -19.24 -31.36
C ALA A 3 20.10 -20.42 -32.10
N PRO A 4 20.17 -21.65 -31.57
CA PRO A 4 19.59 -22.82 -32.23
C PRO A 4 18.07 -22.65 -32.39
N PRO A 5 17.45 -23.17 -33.47
CA PRO A 5 16.01 -23.16 -33.60
C PRO A 5 15.37 -23.97 -32.46
N ILE A 6 14.20 -23.53 -31.99
CA ILE A 6 13.59 -24.02 -30.73
C ILE A 6 13.37 -25.55 -30.66
N HIS A 7 13.18 -26.21 -31.81
CA HIS A 7 12.99 -27.66 -31.86
C HIS A 7 14.26 -28.47 -31.57
N GLU A 8 15.44 -27.83 -31.58
CA GLU A 8 16.73 -28.42 -31.19
C GLU A 8 17.01 -28.31 -29.68
N LEU A 9 16.16 -27.63 -28.90
CA LEU A 9 16.21 -27.74 -27.44
C LEU A 9 15.84 -29.17 -27.04
N SER A 10 16.73 -29.89 -26.34
CA SER A 10 16.46 -31.25 -25.84
C SER A 10 15.49 -31.22 -24.66
N GLU A 11 14.94 -32.38 -24.30
CA GLU A 11 14.06 -32.50 -23.12
C GLU A 11 14.85 -32.40 -21.82
N ASP A 12 16.11 -32.86 -21.82
CA ASP A 12 17.08 -32.67 -20.72
C ASP A 12 17.19 -31.18 -20.29
N VAL A 13 17.12 -30.22 -21.22
CA VAL A 13 17.15 -28.78 -20.91
C VAL A 13 15.90 -28.30 -20.15
N LEU A 14 14.76 -28.98 -20.32
CA LEU A 14 13.57 -28.70 -19.51
C LEU A 14 13.71 -29.32 -18.11
N GLU A 15 14.21 -30.55 -18.03
CA GLU A 15 14.43 -31.27 -16.76
C GLU A 15 15.53 -30.63 -15.89
N GLU A 16 16.51 -29.95 -16.49
CA GLU A 16 17.55 -29.20 -15.76
C GLU A 16 17.07 -27.82 -15.22
N LEU A 17 16.03 -27.23 -15.83
CA LEU A 17 15.62 -25.83 -15.56
C LEU A 17 14.27 -25.67 -14.84
N TYR A 18 13.43 -26.70 -14.86
CA TYR A 18 12.06 -26.66 -14.31
C TYR A 18 11.83 -27.88 -13.40
N ASP A 19 11.07 -27.70 -12.31
CA ASP A 19 10.67 -28.83 -11.46
C ASP A 19 9.64 -29.73 -12.15
N ASP A 20 9.66 -31.04 -11.84
CA ASP A 20 8.72 -32.04 -12.37
C ASP A 20 7.25 -31.58 -12.32
N GLY A 21 6.86 -30.89 -11.24
CA GLY A 21 5.50 -30.36 -11.10
C GLY A 21 5.22 -29.18 -12.04
N ALA A 22 6.18 -28.29 -12.30
CA ALA A 22 6.07 -27.26 -13.32
C ALA A 22 6.02 -27.87 -14.73
N ILE A 23 6.74 -28.97 -14.96
CA ILE A 23 6.72 -29.74 -16.21
C ILE A 23 5.35 -30.35 -16.45
N ASP A 24 4.83 -31.16 -15.52
CA ASP A 24 3.52 -31.82 -15.61
C ASP A 24 2.37 -30.81 -15.82
N ARG A 25 2.33 -29.76 -14.99
CA ARG A 25 1.29 -28.71 -15.09
C ARG A 25 1.43 -27.90 -16.37
N GLY A 26 2.66 -27.71 -16.88
CA GLY A 26 2.93 -27.05 -18.15
C GLY A 26 2.49 -27.88 -19.35
N ALA A 27 2.72 -29.20 -19.31
CA ALA A 27 2.24 -30.14 -20.31
C ALA A 27 0.71 -30.15 -20.39
N GLY A 28 0.00 -30.15 -19.26
CA GLY A 28 -1.46 -29.98 -19.22
C GLY A 28 -1.93 -28.68 -19.87
N TYR A 29 -1.33 -27.54 -19.53
CA TYR A 29 -1.69 -26.24 -20.11
C TYR A 29 -1.42 -26.15 -21.63
N ALA A 30 -0.44 -26.90 -22.13
CA ALA A 30 -0.13 -27.04 -23.56
C ALA A 30 -1.04 -28.05 -24.30
N LEU A 31 -1.77 -28.91 -23.58
CA LEU A 31 -2.80 -29.79 -24.15
C LEU A 31 -4.18 -29.11 -24.18
N GLU A 32 -4.42 -28.17 -23.27
CA GLU A 32 -5.67 -27.40 -23.16
C GLU A 32 -5.68 -26.10 -24.01
N ASP A 33 -4.74 -25.96 -24.96
CA ASP A 33 -4.59 -24.78 -25.84
C ASP A 33 -4.59 -23.41 -25.12
N ARG A 34 -4.09 -23.37 -23.87
CA ARG A 34 -4.06 -22.14 -23.05
C ARG A 34 -3.01 -21.11 -23.50
N VAL A 35 -2.15 -21.45 -24.46
CA VAL A 35 -1.02 -20.61 -24.91
C VAL A 35 -1.27 -20.07 -26.33
N LYS A 36 -1.15 -18.75 -26.50
CA LYS A 36 -1.11 -18.08 -27.79
C LYS A 36 0.26 -17.43 -27.99
N ILE A 37 1.03 -17.94 -28.95
CA ILE A 37 2.31 -17.34 -29.34
C ILE A 37 2.04 -16.01 -30.07
N ILE A 38 2.71 -14.94 -29.64
CA ILE A 38 2.64 -13.61 -30.25
C ILE A 38 3.83 -13.40 -31.20
N GLU A 39 5.02 -13.86 -30.80
CA GLU A 39 6.25 -13.73 -31.55
C GLU A 39 7.11 -14.98 -31.31
N SER A 40 7.65 -15.57 -32.38
CA SER A 40 8.64 -16.64 -32.32
C SER A 40 9.75 -16.33 -33.32
N LYS A 41 10.99 -16.26 -32.83
CA LYS A 41 12.21 -15.99 -33.61
C LYS A 41 13.34 -16.87 -33.04
N PRO A 42 14.41 -17.14 -33.82
CA PRO A 42 15.60 -17.82 -33.28
C PRO A 42 16.12 -17.10 -32.03
N GLY A 43 16.23 -17.83 -30.92
CA GLY A 43 16.68 -17.29 -29.63
C GLY A 43 15.66 -16.47 -28.84
N LYS A 44 14.40 -16.30 -29.29
CA LYS A 44 13.38 -15.55 -28.54
C LYS A 44 11.93 -15.94 -28.87
N ILE A 45 11.12 -16.16 -27.83
CA ILE A 45 9.67 -16.28 -27.89
C ILE A 45 9.02 -15.17 -27.06
N ARG A 46 7.85 -14.71 -27.49
CA ARG A 46 6.89 -13.97 -26.67
C ARG A 46 5.50 -14.57 -26.87
N ALA A 47 4.84 -14.94 -25.77
CA ALA A 47 3.53 -15.58 -25.80
C ALA A 47 2.63 -15.02 -24.71
N VAL A 48 1.34 -15.29 -24.82
CA VAL A 48 0.35 -15.06 -23.77
C VAL A 48 -0.23 -16.40 -23.36
N CYS A 49 -0.26 -16.67 -22.05
CA CYS A 49 -0.75 -17.91 -21.47
C CYS A 49 -1.90 -17.61 -20.49
N ARG A 50 -3.04 -18.28 -20.65
CA ARG A 50 -4.17 -18.18 -19.73
C ARG A 50 -3.86 -18.99 -18.46
N GLY A 51 -4.05 -18.37 -17.30
CA GLY A 51 -3.84 -18.99 -15.98
C GLY A 51 -4.88 -20.07 -15.66
N SER A 52 -4.90 -20.53 -14.41
CA SER A 52 -5.97 -21.40 -13.89
C SER A 52 -7.32 -20.69 -13.79
N GLY A 53 -7.32 -19.39 -13.47
CA GLY A 53 -8.50 -18.51 -13.49
C GLY A 53 -8.59 -17.62 -14.74
N ARG A 54 -9.32 -16.50 -14.64
CA ARG A 54 -9.49 -15.53 -15.74
C ARG A 54 -8.21 -14.73 -16.08
N ALA A 55 -7.22 -14.72 -15.19
CA ALA A 55 -5.95 -14.02 -15.38
C ALA A 55 -5.15 -14.53 -16.59
N THR A 56 -4.46 -13.62 -17.27
CA THR A 56 -3.74 -13.87 -18.51
C THR A 56 -2.31 -13.32 -18.38
N TYR A 57 -1.30 -14.17 -18.56
CA TYR A 57 0.10 -13.85 -18.28
C TYR A 57 0.92 -13.70 -19.56
N LEU A 58 1.77 -12.67 -19.61
CA LEU A 58 2.75 -12.48 -20.66
C LEU A 58 4.01 -13.28 -20.34
N VAL A 59 4.42 -14.14 -21.27
CA VAL A 59 5.61 -14.99 -21.18
C VAL A 59 6.63 -14.49 -22.21
N ARG A 60 7.90 -14.37 -21.80
CA ARG A 60 9.05 -14.08 -22.66
C ARG A 60 10.13 -15.11 -22.37
N ILE A 61 10.66 -15.76 -23.40
CA ILE A 61 11.74 -16.73 -23.25
C ILE A 61 12.84 -16.37 -24.23
N ARG A 62 14.08 -16.38 -23.78
CA ARG A 62 15.28 -16.07 -24.55
C ARG A 62 16.28 -17.20 -24.37
N TRP A 63 16.97 -17.60 -25.44
CA TRP A 63 18.03 -18.61 -25.33
C TRP A 63 19.17 -18.35 -26.31
N HIS A 64 20.36 -18.80 -25.95
CA HIS A 64 21.55 -18.69 -26.78
C HIS A 64 22.54 -19.82 -26.49
N ASP A 65 23.37 -20.14 -27.50
CA ASP A 65 24.46 -21.09 -27.38
C ASP A 65 25.73 -20.38 -26.90
N ALA A 66 26.24 -20.82 -25.74
CA ALA A 66 27.41 -20.29 -25.05
C ALA A 66 28.71 -21.11 -25.31
N GLY A 67 28.68 -22.11 -26.19
CA GLY A 67 29.85 -22.94 -26.53
C GLY A 67 30.17 -24.06 -25.53
N GLY A 68 29.29 -24.29 -24.56
CA GLY A 68 29.38 -25.39 -23.57
C GLY A 68 28.02 -25.86 -23.05
N GLY A 69 26.94 -25.48 -23.73
CA GLY A 69 25.55 -25.68 -23.30
C GLY A 69 24.65 -24.57 -23.83
N ILE A 70 23.34 -24.80 -23.81
CA ILE A 70 22.33 -23.80 -24.17
C ILE A 70 21.90 -23.08 -22.89
N TYR A 71 22.05 -21.75 -22.85
CA TYR A 71 21.54 -20.95 -21.75
C TYR A 71 20.15 -20.40 -22.11
N LEU A 72 19.18 -20.61 -21.22
CA LEU A 72 17.79 -20.20 -21.37
C LEU A 72 17.39 -19.30 -20.18
N ASP A 73 16.70 -18.21 -20.50
CA ASP A 73 16.24 -17.15 -19.60
C ASP A 73 14.72 -16.96 -19.83
N ASP A 74 13.92 -17.11 -18.77
CA ASP A 74 12.46 -17.07 -18.86
C ASP A 74 11.79 -16.09 -17.88
N GLU A 75 11.03 -15.16 -18.45
CA GLU A 75 10.21 -14.19 -17.72
C GLU A 75 8.72 -14.51 -17.92
N CYS A 76 7.96 -14.46 -16.83
CA CYS A 76 6.51 -14.57 -16.87
C CYS A 76 5.88 -13.55 -15.91
N SER A 77 4.86 -12.82 -16.38
CA SER A 77 4.13 -11.84 -15.55
C SER A 77 3.20 -12.47 -14.49
N CYS A 78 3.44 -13.73 -14.12
CA CYS A 78 2.74 -14.42 -13.03
C CYS A 78 3.54 -14.29 -11.71
N PRO A 79 2.95 -14.63 -10.54
CA PRO A 79 3.60 -14.43 -9.24
C PRO A 79 4.95 -15.15 -9.02
N LEU A 80 5.31 -16.12 -9.87
CA LEU A 80 6.61 -16.82 -9.83
C LEU A 80 7.72 -16.09 -10.60
N GLY A 81 7.41 -15.12 -11.46
CA GLY A 81 8.39 -14.32 -12.24
C GLY A 81 9.10 -15.05 -13.39
N GLY A 82 9.37 -16.35 -13.24
CA GLY A 82 10.05 -17.24 -14.19
C GLY A 82 9.85 -18.70 -13.77
N GLN A 83 10.58 -19.64 -14.38
CA GLN A 83 10.62 -21.08 -14.03
C GLN A 83 9.24 -21.74 -13.75
N CYS A 84 8.20 -21.31 -14.46
CA CYS A 84 6.81 -21.67 -14.14
C CYS A 84 6.13 -22.51 -15.22
N LYS A 85 5.01 -23.17 -14.85
CA LYS A 85 4.15 -23.94 -15.78
C LYS A 85 3.75 -23.18 -17.05
N HIS A 86 3.61 -21.84 -17.00
CA HIS A 86 3.28 -21.02 -18.17
C HIS A 86 4.47 -20.91 -19.16
N CYS A 87 5.71 -20.91 -18.65
CA CYS A 87 6.92 -20.94 -19.46
C CYS A 87 7.11 -22.31 -20.11
N VAL A 88 6.93 -23.40 -19.35
CA VAL A 88 6.98 -24.76 -19.89
C VAL A 88 5.91 -24.98 -20.96
N ALA A 89 4.65 -24.58 -20.70
CA ALA A 89 3.58 -24.67 -21.69
C ALA A 89 3.93 -23.89 -22.97
N THR A 90 4.57 -22.73 -22.84
CA THR A 90 5.04 -21.92 -23.96
C THR A 90 6.13 -22.62 -24.77
N LEU A 91 7.10 -23.26 -24.11
CA LEU A 91 8.15 -24.04 -24.78
C LEU A 91 7.57 -25.26 -25.52
N ILE A 92 6.64 -26.00 -24.91
CA ILE A 92 5.99 -27.16 -25.52
C ILE A 92 5.19 -26.76 -26.77
N VAL A 93 4.34 -25.73 -26.68
CA VAL A 93 3.53 -25.26 -27.82
C VAL A 93 4.42 -24.70 -28.94
N ALA A 94 5.51 -23.99 -28.60
CA ALA A 94 6.44 -23.47 -29.60
C ALA A 94 7.30 -24.55 -30.27
N ARG A 95 7.72 -25.61 -29.54
CA ARG A 95 8.40 -26.79 -30.12
C ARG A 95 7.46 -27.54 -31.09
N ARG A 96 6.20 -27.78 -30.70
CA ARG A 96 5.17 -28.39 -31.56
C ARG A 96 4.93 -27.56 -32.83
N GLY A 97 4.72 -26.25 -32.69
CA GLY A 97 4.53 -25.34 -33.84
C GLY A 97 5.72 -25.32 -34.80
N ALA A 98 6.95 -25.35 -34.28
CA ALA A 98 8.16 -25.41 -35.09
C ALA A 98 8.33 -26.75 -35.82
N GLN A 99 7.96 -27.88 -35.21
CA GLN A 99 7.98 -29.19 -35.86
C GLN A 99 6.98 -29.28 -37.02
N VAL A 100 5.77 -28.71 -36.88
CA VAL A 100 4.80 -28.66 -37.98
C VAL A 100 5.29 -27.76 -39.12
N ALA A 101 5.79 -26.56 -38.81
CA ALA A 101 6.32 -25.64 -39.82
C ALA A 101 7.53 -26.23 -40.59
N HIS A 102 8.43 -26.95 -39.91
CA HIS A 102 9.59 -27.60 -40.55
C HIS A 102 9.19 -28.77 -41.47
N LEU A 103 8.02 -29.38 -41.27
CA LEU A 103 7.49 -30.40 -42.17
C LEU A 103 6.85 -29.80 -43.44
N ASP A 104 6.20 -28.64 -43.33
CA ASP A 104 5.63 -27.93 -44.50
C ASP A 104 6.70 -27.24 -45.35
N ASP A 105 7.77 -26.69 -44.75
CA ASP A 105 8.86 -26.01 -45.49
C ASP A 105 9.67 -26.95 -46.41
N ARG A 106 9.47 -28.27 -46.29
CA ARG A 106 9.99 -29.29 -47.22
C ARG A 106 9.11 -29.51 -48.47
N ARG A 107 7.97 -28.82 -48.61
CA ARG A 107 7.06 -28.91 -49.78
C ARG A 107 7.15 -27.69 -50.70
N GLY A 108 8.31 -27.53 -51.34
CA GLY A 108 8.49 -26.68 -52.52
C GLY A 108 7.88 -27.29 -53.81
N PRO A 109 7.68 -26.49 -54.88
CA PRO A 109 6.74 -26.80 -55.95
C PRO A 109 7.20 -27.91 -56.92
N ALA A 110 6.22 -28.67 -57.43
CA ALA A 110 6.45 -29.74 -58.39
C ALA A 110 6.76 -29.22 -59.81
N GLY A 111 7.86 -29.72 -60.40
CA GLY A 111 8.21 -29.61 -61.81
C GLY A 111 8.56 -31.01 -62.37
N PRO A 112 8.31 -31.30 -63.66
CA PRO A 112 7.86 -32.63 -64.07
C PRO A 112 8.97 -33.65 -64.33
N ARG A 113 8.70 -34.92 -64.00
CA ARG A 113 9.31 -36.10 -64.64
C ARG A 113 8.25 -37.16 -64.96
N ASP A 114 8.52 -37.88 -66.04
CA ASP A 114 7.57 -38.63 -66.87
C ASP A 114 7.04 -39.93 -66.20
N PRO A 115 5.76 -40.35 -66.43
CA PRO A 115 5.10 -41.39 -65.62
C PRO A 115 5.48 -42.86 -65.89
N PHE A 116 6.48 -43.16 -66.73
CA PHE A 116 6.76 -44.53 -67.18
C PHE A 116 8.18 -45.03 -66.89
N ALA A 117 8.46 -45.37 -65.63
CA ALA A 117 9.62 -46.19 -65.23
C ALA A 117 9.26 -47.17 -64.10
N THR A 118 8.75 -48.34 -64.48
CA THR A 118 8.26 -49.38 -63.55
C THR A 118 9.39 -50.20 -62.91
N VAL A 119 9.41 -50.29 -61.58
CA VAL A 119 9.94 -51.43 -60.83
C VAL A 119 8.89 -51.85 -59.80
N ALA A 120 8.41 -53.08 -59.88
CA ALA A 120 7.38 -53.60 -58.97
C ALA A 120 8.01 -54.13 -57.67
N PRO A 121 7.42 -53.87 -56.49
CA PRO A 121 7.83 -54.52 -55.24
C PRO A 121 7.33 -55.98 -55.19
N PRO A 122 8.03 -56.89 -54.48
CA PRO A 122 7.49 -58.21 -54.20
C PRO A 122 6.26 -58.09 -53.29
N ALA A 123 5.22 -58.87 -53.55
CA ALA A 123 4.00 -58.87 -52.74
C ALA A 123 4.28 -59.43 -51.34
N ALA A 124 4.32 -58.55 -50.33
CA ALA A 124 4.22 -58.95 -48.94
C ALA A 124 2.76 -59.35 -48.65
N ASP A 125 2.51 -60.65 -48.49
CA ASP A 125 1.17 -61.17 -48.25
C ASP A 125 0.81 -60.95 -46.77
N TRP A 126 0.16 -59.82 -46.49
CA TRP A 126 -0.34 -59.37 -45.18
C TRP A 126 -1.15 -60.44 -44.43
N ARG A 127 -1.70 -61.43 -45.15
CA ARG A 127 -2.33 -62.61 -44.56
C ARG A 127 -1.39 -63.40 -43.66
N LYS A 128 -0.10 -63.51 -44.01
CA LYS A 128 0.87 -64.32 -43.26
C LYS A 128 1.27 -63.70 -41.91
N GLU A 129 1.18 -62.37 -41.78
CA GLU A 129 1.34 -61.70 -40.48
C GLU A 129 0.05 -61.77 -39.65
N LEU A 130 -1.13 -61.72 -40.29
CA LEU A 130 -2.39 -61.96 -39.60
C LEU A 130 -2.60 -63.42 -39.18
N ASP A 131 -2.10 -64.40 -39.93
CA ASP A 131 -2.13 -65.82 -39.55
C ASP A 131 -1.31 -66.06 -38.26
N GLY A 132 -0.26 -65.26 -38.02
CA GLY A 132 0.49 -65.25 -36.76
C GLY A 132 -0.26 -64.62 -35.59
N LEU A 133 -1.22 -63.72 -35.87
CA LEU A 133 -2.14 -63.12 -34.87
C LEU A 133 -3.42 -63.95 -34.68
N ALA A 134 -3.76 -64.83 -35.63
CA ALA A 134 -4.91 -65.72 -35.60
C ALA A 134 -4.58 -67.14 -35.11
N ALA A 135 -3.29 -67.45 -34.91
CA ALA A 135 -2.85 -68.64 -34.20
C ALA A 135 -3.35 -68.59 -32.76
N THR A 136 -4.25 -69.50 -32.39
CA THR A 136 -4.71 -69.66 -31.00
C THR A 136 -3.51 -69.93 -30.10
N ASP A 137 -3.35 -69.14 -29.04
CA ASP A 137 -2.31 -69.30 -28.03
C ASP A 137 -2.13 -70.77 -27.65
N GLU A 138 -0.90 -71.29 -27.74
CA GLU A 138 -0.54 -72.44 -26.95
C GLU A 138 -0.77 -72.07 -25.47
N PRO A 139 -1.46 -72.92 -24.69
CA PRO A 139 -1.77 -72.57 -23.30
C PRO A 139 -0.46 -72.37 -22.54
N ILE A 140 -0.18 -71.11 -22.17
CA ILE A 140 0.97 -70.72 -21.38
C ILE A 140 1.00 -71.63 -20.14
N GLU A 141 2.04 -72.46 -20.01
CA GLU A 141 2.23 -73.30 -18.83
C GLU A 141 2.11 -72.42 -17.58
N VAL A 142 1.28 -72.85 -16.61
CA VAL A 142 0.94 -72.05 -15.42
C VAL A 142 2.21 -71.51 -14.78
N ALA A 143 2.46 -70.21 -14.99
CA ALA A 143 3.74 -69.61 -14.66
C ALA A 143 3.96 -69.66 -13.14
N THR A 144 5.21 -69.85 -12.73
CA THR A 144 5.55 -70.01 -11.32
C THR A 144 5.26 -68.70 -10.58
N GLN A 145 4.25 -68.73 -9.71
CA GLN A 145 3.85 -67.56 -8.93
C GLN A 145 4.98 -67.10 -8.00
N LEU A 146 5.14 -65.79 -7.88
CA LEU A 146 6.08 -65.12 -6.99
C LEU A 146 5.37 -64.52 -5.78
N ALA A 147 6.14 -64.25 -4.74
CA ALA A 147 5.66 -63.67 -3.50
C ALA A 147 6.74 -62.80 -2.84
N LEU A 148 6.30 -61.90 -1.96
CA LEU A 148 7.15 -61.08 -1.09
C LEU A 148 6.95 -61.52 0.36
N GLN A 149 7.99 -62.04 0.99
CA GLN A 149 7.97 -62.40 2.40
C GLN A 149 8.57 -61.30 3.27
N PHE A 150 7.81 -60.88 4.28
CA PHE A 150 8.17 -59.84 5.24
C PHE A 150 8.49 -60.44 6.60
N ASN A 151 9.57 -59.97 7.22
CA ASN A 151 10.04 -60.44 8.52
C ASN A 151 10.37 -59.22 9.41
N VAL A 152 9.74 -59.16 10.58
CA VAL A 152 9.95 -58.12 11.60
C VAL A 152 11.12 -58.54 12.51
N ARG A 153 12.23 -57.79 12.47
CA ARG A 153 13.47 -58.09 13.23
C ARG A 153 13.78 -56.97 14.19
N ARG A 154 14.07 -57.27 15.45
CA ARG A 154 14.61 -56.28 16.40
C ARG A 154 16.12 -56.16 16.26
N ILE A 155 16.61 -54.94 16.03
CA ILE A 155 18.05 -54.65 15.93
C ILE A 155 18.56 -54.18 17.30
N PRO A 156 19.75 -54.64 17.75
CA PRO A 156 20.40 -54.08 18.92
C PRO A 156 20.68 -52.57 18.77
N SER A 157 20.11 -51.74 19.65
CA SER A 157 20.46 -50.30 19.72
C SER A 157 21.78 -50.10 20.46
N ARG A 158 22.44 -48.96 20.19
CA ARG A 158 23.55 -48.46 21.03
C ARG A 158 23.07 -47.85 22.35
N PHE A 159 21.77 -47.58 22.48
CA PHE A 159 21.15 -47.04 23.69
C PHE A 159 20.51 -48.17 24.51
N PRO A 160 20.92 -48.38 25.78
CA PRO A 160 20.33 -49.41 26.63
C PRO A 160 18.81 -49.26 26.78
N GLY A 161 18.08 -50.36 26.64
CA GLY A 161 16.62 -50.38 26.73
C GLY A 161 15.87 -50.14 25.41
N GLN A 162 16.53 -49.68 24.35
CA GLN A 162 15.92 -49.59 23.02
C GLN A 162 16.32 -50.78 22.13
N GLN A 163 15.35 -51.37 21.44
CA GLN A 163 15.56 -52.35 20.37
C GLN A 163 14.56 -52.08 19.26
N PRO A 164 14.82 -51.12 18.35
CA PRO A 164 13.90 -50.81 17.27
C PRO A 164 13.67 -52.05 16.42
N ALA A 165 12.40 -52.40 16.18
CA ALA A 165 12.08 -53.34 15.13
C ALA A 165 12.25 -52.68 13.76
N VAL A 166 12.65 -53.49 12.78
CA VAL A 166 12.67 -53.14 11.35
C VAL A 166 11.91 -54.22 10.59
N VAL A 167 11.28 -53.83 9.50
CA VAL A 167 10.69 -54.79 8.55
C VAL A 167 11.71 -55.04 7.43
N SER A 168 12.03 -56.31 7.20
CA SER A 168 12.85 -56.77 6.07
C SER A 168 12.00 -57.56 5.08
N VAL A 169 12.31 -57.45 3.78
CA VAL A 169 11.53 -58.09 2.71
C VAL A 169 12.41 -58.88 1.75
N ARG A 170 11.93 -60.05 1.33
CA ARG A 170 12.60 -60.95 0.37
C ARG A 170 11.63 -61.49 -0.67
N PRO A 171 12.09 -61.86 -1.88
CA PRO A 171 11.26 -62.57 -2.83
C PRO A 171 11.23 -64.06 -2.48
N MET A 172 10.17 -64.72 -2.93
CA MET A 172 9.89 -66.14 -2.79
C MET A 172 9.22 -66.62 -4.07
N ARG A 173 9.34 -67.91 -4.40
CA ARG A 173 8.62 -68.55 -5.52
C ARG A 173 7.82 -69.76 -5.06
N LEU A 174 6.74 -70.07 -5.75
CA LEU A 174 5.98 -71.29 -5.49
C LEU A 174 6.77 -72.50 -6.04
N GLY A 175 7.08 -73.47 -5.18
CA GLY A 175 7.72 -74.72 -5.60
C GLY A 175 6.71 -75.70 -6.22
N LYS A 176 7.18 -76.66 -7.04
CA LYS A 176 6.35 -77.73 -7.63
C LYS A 176 5.60 -78.60 -6.60
N SER A 177 5.96 -78.50 -5.32
CA SER A 177 5.30 -79.14 -4.18
C SER A 177 4.22 -78.27 -3.50
N GLY A 178 3.85 -77.12 -4.08
CA GLY A 178 2.89 -76.17 -3.51
C GLY A 178 3.40 -75.39 -2.29
N ARG A 179 4.70 -75.42 -2.01
CA ARG A 179 5.33 -74.70 -0.89
C ARG A 179 6.14 -73.51 -1.39
N TRP A 180 6.13 -72.40 -0.66
CA TRP A 180 6.99 -71.24 -0.93
C TRP A 180 8.47 -71.57 -0.66
N VAL A 181 9.34 -71.28 -1.63
CA VAL A 181 10.78 -71.59 -1.60
C VAL A 181 11.60 -70.31 -1.75
N LYS A 182 12.63 -70.18 -0.90
CA LYS A 182 13.56 -69.02 -0.87
C LYS A 182 14.75 -69.13 -1.83
N THR A 183 15.03 -70.33 -2.32
CA THR A 183 16.16 -70.67 -3.20
C THR A 183 15.79 -70.41 -4.65
N ASP A 184 16.75 -69.88 -5.42
CA ASP A 184 16.57 -69.52 -6.84
C ASP A 184 15.46 -68.48 -7.06
N ALA A 185 15.29 -67.58 -6.07
CA ALA A 185 14.29 -66.52 -6.01
C ALA A 185 14.79 -65.34 -5.15
N THR A 186 16.10 -65.08 -5.12
CA THR A 186 16.68 -63.98 -4.33
C THR A 186 16.64 -62.67 -5.11
N TRP A 187 16.79 -61.53 -4.40
CA TRP A 187 16.91 -60.22 -5.04
C TRP A 187 18.04 -60.15 -6.10
N ARG A 188 19.11 -60.92 -5.91
CA ARG A 188 20.21 -61.03 -6.90
C ARG A 188 19.77 -61.74 -8.17
N ASP A 189 19.00 -62.81 -8.03
CA ASP A 189 18.57 -63.65 -9.16
C ASP A 189 17.56 -62.89 -10.04
N LEU A 190 16.77 -61.99 -9.45
CA LEU A 190 15.87 -61.07 -10.15
C LEU A 190 16.63 -60.02 -10.99
N VAL A 191 17.68 -59.41 -10.45
CA VAL A 191 18.46 -58.34 -11.12
C VAL A 191 19.63 -58.85 -11.99
N SER A 192 19.72 -60.17 -12.20
CA SER A 192 20.74 -60.75 -13.06
C SER A 192 20.51 -60.35 -14.52
N THR A 193 21.54 -59.82 -15.18
CA THR A 193 21.52 -59.48 -16.61
C THR A 193 21.46 -60.70 -17.52
N TYR A 194 21.69 -61.91 -16.99
CA TYR A 194 21.52 -63.16 -17.69
C TYR A 194 20.70 -64.14 -16.83
N LEU A 195 19.58 -64.60 -17.37
CA LEU A 195 18.70 -65.58 -16.75
C LEU A 195 18.54 -66.77 -17.72
N PRO A 196 19.20 -67.93 -17.45
CA PRO A 196 19.12 -69.08 -18.34
C PRO A 196 17.67 -69.60 -18.50
N PRO A 197 17.25 -70.10 -19.67
CA PRO A 197 15.88 -70.60 -19.88
C PRO A 197 15.44 -71.74 -18.95
N TYR A 198 16.41 -72.48 -18.39
CA TYR A 198 16.18 -73.55 -17.40
C TYR A 198 16.21 -73.08 -15.94
N ALA A 199 16.46 -71.79 -15.68
CA ALA A 199 16.44 -71.25 -14.33
C ALA A 199 15.00 -71.23 -13.78
N PRO A 200 14.76 -71.54 -12.49
CA PRO A 200 13.41 -71.54 -11.92
C PRO A 200 12.67 -70.19 -12.04
N LEU A 201 13.41 -69.08 -12.09
CA LEU A 201 12.90 -67.73 -12.33
C LEU A 201 12.54 -67.43 -13.79
N ALA A 202 13.08 -68.17 -14.77
CA ALA A 202 12.71 -68.02 -16.17
C ALA A 202 11.30 -68.58 -16.45
N GLN A 203 10.85 -69.51 -15.61
CA GLN A 203 9.51 -70.11 -15.61
C GLN A 203 8.53 -69.37 -14.67
N ALA A 204 8.93 -68.23 -14.11
CA ALA A 204 8.08 -67.39 -13.27
C ALA A 204 7.22 -66.43 -14.10
N ASP A 205 6.08 -66.02 -13.54
CA ASP A 205 5.17 -65.08 -14.18
C ASP A 205 5.93 -63.81 -14.63
N PRO A 206 5.88 -63.43 -15.92
CA PRO A 206 6.69 -62.35 -16.47
C PRO A 206 6.29 -60.98 -15.93
N VAL A 207 5.01 -60.78 -15.56
CA VAL A 207 4.49 -59.52 -15.02
C VAL A 207 4.91 -59.38 -13.56
N GLN A 208 4.75 -60.44 -12.75
CA GLN A 208 5.24 -60.47 -11.37
C GLN A 208 6.75 -60.32 -11.30
N ARG A 209 7.48 -60.98 -12.20
CA ARG A 209 8.95 -60.87 -12.30
C ARG A 209 9.38 -59.45 -12.64
N GLY A 210 8.70 -58.78 -13.58
CA GLY A 210 8.94 -57.38 -13.93
C GLY A 210 8.71 -56.42 -12.75
N ALA A 211 7.58 -56.58 -12.03
CA ALA A 211 7.27 -55.77 -10.86
C ALA A 211 8.29 -55.97 -9.71
N LEU A 212 8.68 -57.22 -9.44
CA LEU A 212 9.73 -57.53 -8.46
C LEU A 212 11.12 -57.04 -8.89
N GLN A 213 11.42 -56.96 -10.18
CA GLN A 213 12.64 -56.34 -10.71
C GLN A 213 12.65 -54.82 -10.50
N ALA A 214 11.53 -54.13 -10.74
CA ALA A 214 11.39 -52.69 -10.45
C ALA A 214 11.57 -52.39 -8.95
N LEU A 215 10.95 -53.22 -8.08
CA LEU A 215 11.14 -53.15 -6.64
C LEU A 215 12.60 -53.41 -6.21
N ALA A 216 13.29 -54.35 -6.84
CA ALA A 216 14.72 -54.61 -6.57
C ALA A 216 15.63 -53.42 -6.97
N ALA A 217 15.28 -52.75 -8.07
CA ALA A 217 16.00 -51.57 -8.56
C ALA A 217 15.88 -50.38 -7.59
N SER A 218 14.71 -50.14 -6.97
CA SER A 218 14.54 -49.03 -6.02
C SER A 218 15.40 -49.21 -4.74
N ALA A 219 15.62 -50.44 -4.28
CA ALA A 219 16.59 -50.73 -3.21
C ALA A 219 18.07 -50.71 -3.64
N ARG A 220 18.37 -50.31 -4.88
CA ARG A 220 19.72 -50.30 -5.49
C ARG A 220 20.44 -51.63 -5.31
N ILE A 221 19.74 -52.74 -5.54
CA ILE A 221 20.31 -54.07 -5.41
C ILE A 221 21.03 -54.43 -6.71
N GLY A 222 22.36 -54.33 -6.71
CA GLY A 222 23.19 -54.78 -7.83
C GLY A 222 23.46 -56.28 -7.81
N PRO A 223 23.90 -56.89 -8.94
CA PRO A 223 24.20 -58.33 -9.04
C PRO A 223 25.31 -58.79 -8.07
N TYR A 224 26.18 -57.89 -7.62
CA TYR A 224 27.24 -58.17 -6.64
C TYR A 224 26.83 -57.91 -5.18
N SER A 225 25.57 -57.55 -4.90
CA SER A 225 25.14 -57.26 -3.52
C SER A 225 25.18 -58.50 -2.64
N THR A 226 25.89 -58.43 -1.52
CA THR A 226 25.98 -59.46 -0.47
C THR A 226 25.55 -58.85 0.86
N GLY A 227 24.71 -59.55 1.62
CA GLY A 227 24.15 -59.05 2.87
C GLY A 227 22.83 -59.72 3.26
N PRO A 228 22.23 -59.33 4.39
CA PRO A 228 20.88 -59.75 4.77
C PRO A 228 19.82 -59.17 3.83
N ASP A 229 18.60 -59.72 3.90
CA ASP A 229 17.44 -59.17 3.20
C ASP A 229 17.25 -57.68 3.53
N PRO A 230 16.99 -56.81 2.53
CA PRO A 230 16.89 -55.36 2.71
C PRO A 230 15.72 -54.99 3.62
N THR A 231 15.92 -53.95 4.45
CA THR A 231 14.84 -53.29 5.19
C THR A 231 14.03 -52.37 4.27
N LEU A 232 12.78 -52.11 4.62
CA LEU A 232 11.87 -51.30 3.79
C LEU A 232 12.41 -49.89 3.50
N ASP A 233 13.10 -49.24 4.45
CA ASP A 233 13.71 -47.91 4.26
C ASP A 233 14.73 -47.85 3.12
N ARG A 234 15.33 -48.99 2.75
CA ARG A 234 16.32 -49.05 1.66
C ARG A 234 15.69 -48.83 0.28
N PHE A 235 14.39 -49.08 0.12
CA PHE A 235 13.68 -48.98 -1.15
C PHE A 235 13.31 -47.54 -1.55
N GLY A 236 13.43 -46.57 -0.62
CA GLY A 236 13.13 -45.16 -0.88
C GLY A 236 11.64 -44.88 -1.19
N PRO A 237 11.32 -43.70 -1.74
CA PRO A 237 9.92 -43.29 -1.98
C PRO A 237 9.18 -44.18 -2.99
N ASN A 238 9.89 -44.75 -3.97
CA ASN A 238 9.32 -45.63 -5.00
C ASN A 238 8.97 -47.03 -4.48
N PHE A 239 9.14 -47.30 -3.17
CA PHE A 239 8.72 -48.55 -2.55
C PHE A 239 7.23 -48.84 -2.78
N TRP A 240 6.36 -47.85 -2.57
CA TRP A 240 4.92 -48.03 -2.55
C TRP A 240 4.30 -48.25 -3.92
N SER A 241 4.79 -47.53 -4.94
CA SER A 241 4.36 -47.74 -6.33
C SER A 241 4.76 -49.12 -6.84
N HIS A 242 6.00 -49.56 -6.60
CA HIS A 242 6.47 -50.89 -6.98
C HIS A 242 5.83 -52.02 -6.16
N LEU A 243 5.51 -51.79 -4.87
CA LEU A 243 4.78 -52.75 -4.04
C LEU A 243 3.35 -52.95 -4.57
N ARG A 244 2.65 -51.87 -4.93
CA ARG A 244 1.32 -51.93 -5.56
C ARG A 244 1.38 -52.69 -6.89
N GLN A 245 2.30 -52.32 -7.79
CA GLN A 245 2.51 -53.05 -9.05
C GLN A 245 2.77 -54.56 -8.83
N ALA A 246 3.49 -54.95 -7.78
CA ALA A 246 3.72 -56.36 -7.46
C ALA A 246 2.42 -57.07 -6.99
N VAL A 247 1.63 -56.42 -6.14
CA VAL A 247 0.34 -56.94 -5.66
C VAL A 247 -0.68 -57.03 -6.80
N ASP A 248 -0.76 -56.00 -7.64
CA ASP A 248 -1.65 -55.92 -8.81
C ASP A 248 -1.28 -56.96 -9.89
N ALA A 249 0.02 -57.29 -10.02
CA ALA A 249 0.50 -58.42 -10.82
C ALA A 249 0.17 -59.80 -10.20
N GLY A 250 -0.41 -59.85 -9.00
CA GLY A 250 -0.79 -61.09 -8.31
C GLY A 250 0.32 -61.74 -7.46
N ALA A 251 1.38 -61.01 -7.12
CA ALA A 251 2.39 -61.50 -6.19
C ALA A 251 1.86 -61.54 -4.74
N VAL A 252 2.04 -62.67 -4.06
CA VAL A 252 1.45 -62.88 -2.73
C VAL A 252 2.29 -62.22 -1.64
N LEU A 253 1.66 -61.53 -0.67
CA LEU A 253 2.32 -61.04 0.54
C LEU A 253 2.33 -62.13 1.61
N LEU A 254 3.51 -62.47 2.12
CA LEU A 254 3.74 -63.54 3.11
C LEU A 254 4.41 -62.98 4.36
N GLY A 255 4.11 -63.53 5.53
CA GLY A 255 4.86 -63.23 6.76
C GLY A 255 5.91 -64.28 7.12
N ASP A 256 6.81 -63.89 8.01
CA ASP A 256 7.73 -64.76 8.73
C ASP A 256 7.77 -64.33 10.22
N PRO A 257 7.32 -65.17 11.17
CA PRO A 257 6.86 -66.55 11.00
C PRO A 257 5.58 -66.64 10.16
N ALA A 258 5.30 -67.82 9.57
CA ALA A 258 4.18 -68.01 8.63
C ALA A 258 2.76 -67.74 9.20
N ALA A 259 2.63 -67.56 10.52
CA ALA A 259 1.38 -67.11 11.16
C ALA A 259 1.18 -65.58 11.08
N LEU A 260 2.21 -64.81 10.73
CA LEU A 260 2.14 -63.37 10.49
C LEU A 260 1.39 -63.11 9.18
N GLN A 261 0.24 -62.47 9.26
CA GLN A 261 -0.42 -61.90 8.10
C GLN A 261 0.27 -60.59 7.71
N VAL A 262 0.35 -60.30 6.41
CA VAL A 262 0.82 -59.02 5.89
C VAL A 262 -0.31 -58.41 5.07
N ARG A 263 -0.66 -57.16 5.34
CA ARG A 263 -1.69 -56.41 4.62
C ARG A 263 -1.14 -55.07 4.15
N LEU A 264 -1.41 -54.73 2.90
CA LEU A 264 -1.30 -53.36 2.40
C LEU A 264 -2.67 -52.71 2.62
N GLU A 265 -2.72 -51.62 3.38
CA GLU A 265 -4.00 -50.92 3.61
C GLU A 265 -4.40 -50.13 2.36
N HIS A 266 -5.68 -50.18 2.00
CA HIS A 266 -6.22 -49.47 0.85
C HIS A 266 -6.46 -47.97 1.11
N GLN A 267 -6.62 -47.58 2.37
CA GLN A 267 -6.74 -46.18 2.77
C GLN A 267 -5.36 -45.65 3.16
N PRO A 268 -4.89 -44.55 2.54
CA PRO A 268 -3.62 -43.95 2.93
C PRO A 268 -3.71 -43.34 4.33
N ALA A 269 -2.57 -43.21 5.00
CA ALA A 269 -2.49 -42.39 6.20
C ALA A 269 -2.35 -40.91 5.80
N ARG A 270 -3.06 -40.05 6.52
CA ARG A 270 -3.04 -38.59 6.36
C ARG A 270 -2.52 -37.92 7.61
N VAL A 271 -1.90 -36.76 7.43
CA VAL A 271 -1.60 -35.86 8.53
C VAL A 271 -2.89 -35.16 8.95
N HIS A 272 -3.22 -35.29 10.23
CA HIS A 272 -4.18 -34.45 10.91
C HIS A 272 -3.44 -33.45 11.81
N LEU A 273 -3.81 -32.18 11.76
CA LEU A 273 -3.26 -31.11 12.58
C LEU A 273 -4.32 -30.66 13.57
N ASP A 274 -4.16 -31.01 14.83
CA ASP A 274 -5.16 -30.84 15.87
C ASP A 274 -4.86 -29.61 16.74
N LEU A 275 -5.86 -28.74 16.90
CA LEU A 275 -5.82 -27.50 17.68
C LEU A 275 -6.64 -27.66 18.96
N ALA A 276 -6.00 -27.50 20.12
CA ALA A 276 -6.65 -27.60 21.43
C ALA A 276 -6.29 -26.40 22.32
N ALA A 277 -7.29 -25.84 23.02
CA ALA A 277 -7.14 -24.68 23.88
C ALA A 277 -6.28 -24.98 25.12
N GLY A 278 -5.28 -24.15 25.35
CA GLY A 278 -4.35 -24.20 26.47
C GLY A 278 -4.68 -23.21 27.59
N ALA A 279 -3.81 -23.17 28.60
CA ALA A 279 -3.93 -22.22 29.69
C ALA A 279 -3.81 -20.76 29.19
N HIS A 280 -4.52 -19.84 29.86
CA HIS A 280 -4.48 -18.39 29.60
C HIS A 280 -4.78 -17.99 28.13
N GLY A 281 -5.58 -18.76 27.41
CA GLY A 281 -5.97 -18.47 26.03
C GLY A 281 -4.91 -18.81 24.98
N SER A 282 -3.84 -19.51 25.36
CA SER A 282 -2.94 -20.13 24.38
C SER A 282 -3.66 -21.24 23.61
N VAL A 283 -3.12 -21.63 22.45
CA VAL A 283 -3.57 -22.80 21.68
C VAL A 283 -2.38 -23.72 21.46
N SER A 284 -2.59 -25.03 21.60
CA SER A 284 -1.60 -26.03 21.24
C SER A 284 -1.95 -26.67 19.89
N LEU A 285 -0.94 -26.82 19.04
CA LEU A 285 -1.01 -27.45 17.72
C LEU A 285 -0.22 -28.76 17.78
N ALA A 286 -0.94 -29.89 17.73
CA ALA A 286 -0.37 -31.23 17.63
C ALA A 286 -0.48 -31.74 16.19
N ALA A 287 0.40 -32.67 15.82
CA ALA A 287 0.25 -33.43 14.58
C ALA A 287 0.00 -34.90 14.92
N GLU A 288 -1.00 -35.49 14.28
CA GLU A 288 -1.34 -36.91 14.36
C GLU A 288 -1.37 -37.50 12.94
N LEU A 289 -1.13 -38.82 12.82
CA LEU A 289 -1.45 -39.53 11.59
C LEU A 289 -2.76 -40.30 11.77
N ARG A 290 -3.65 -40.23 10.77
CA ARG A 290 -4.93 -40.95 10.76
C ARG A 290 -5.08 -41.82 9.52
N VAL A 291 -5.72 -42.97 9.68
CA VAL A 291 -6.14 -43.89 8.60
C VAL A 291 -7.63 -44.12 8.77
N GLY A 292 -8.43 -43.79 7.75
CA GLY A 292 -9.89 -43.90 7.83
C GLY A 292 -10.53 -43.05 8.95
N GLY A 293 -9.89 -41.94 9.32
CA GLY A 293 -10.30 -41.08 10.44
C GLY A 293 -9.87 -41.55 11.84
N ALA A 294 -9.27 -42.75 11.98
CA ALA A 294 -8.77 -43.26 13.26
C ALA A 294 -7.26 -43.01 13.42
N PRO A 295 -6.75 -42.77 14.65
CA PRO A 295 -5.32 -42.64 14.93
C PRO A 295 -4.50 -43.83 14.44
N VAL A 296 -3.30 -43.62 13.89
CA VAL A 296 -2.39 -44.73 13.53
C VAL A 296 -1.98 -45.59 14.73
N THR A 297 -2.03 -45.04 15.94
CA THR A 297 -1.81 -45.78 17.20
C THR A 297 -2.89 -46.85 17.44
N SER A 298 -4.05 -46.77 16.78
CA SER A 298 -5.07 -47.82 16.79
C SER A 298 -4.75 -49.01 15.85
N LEU A 299 -3.76 -48.87 14.95
CA LEU A 299 -3.40 -49.90 13.98
C LEU A 299 -2.50 -51.00 14.58
N GLY A 300 -1.80 -50.71 15.67
CA GLY A 300 -1.03 -51.69 16.43
C GLY A 300 -0.12 -51.14 17.52
N ASP A 301 0.48 -52.06 18.29
CA ASP A 301 1.33 -51.78 19.45
C ASP A 301 2.68 -51.15 19.08
N GLU A 302 3.15 -51.38 17.85
CA GLU A 302 4.40 -50.83 17.32
C GLU A 302 4.14 -50.20 15.95
N VAL A 303 4.35 -48.89 15.82
CA VAL A 303 4.15 -48.09 14.60
C VAL A 303 5.45 -47.35 14.29
N GLN A 304 5.95 -47.44 13.07
CA GLN A 304 7.13 -46.66 12.63
C GLN A 304 6.97 -46.11 11.21
N LEU A 305 7.42 -44.88 11.03
CA LEU A 305 7.49 -44.18 9.73
C LEU A 305 8.52 -44.85 8.82
N LEU A 306 8.27 -44.83 7.52
CA LEU A 306 9.13 -45.40 6.47
C LEU A 306 9.69 -44.33 5.54
N GLY A 307 11.01 -44.36 5.36
CA GLY A 307 11.74 -43.48 4.44
C GLY A 307 12.09 -42.10 5.01
N THR A 308 12.77 -41.29 4.19
CA THR A 308 13.17 -39.92 4.52
C THR A 308 13.17 -39.08 3.24
N PRO A 309 12.20 -38.16 3.01
CA PRO A 309 11.06 -37.86 3.88
C PRO A 309 10.13 -39.07 4.09
N PRO A 310 9.35 -39.12 5.19
CA PRO A 310 8.37 -40.17 5.40
C PRO A 310 7.35 -40.25 4.26
N SER A 311 7.19 -41.45 3.69
CA SER A 311 6.29 -41.74 2.56
C SER A 311 5.17 -42.73 2.91
N GLY A 312 5.24 -43.29 4.11
CA GLY A 312 4.27 -44.20 4.68
C GLY A 312 4.75 -44.67 6.05
N LEU A 313 4.13 -45.74 6.56
CA LEU A 313 4.48 -46.39 7.81
C LEU A 313 4.24 -47.90 7.73
N TRP A 314 4.76 -48.61 8.73
CA TRP A 314 4.24 -49.93 9.09
C TRP A 314 3.72 -49.92 10.52
N ALA A 315 2.69 -50.73 10.76
CA ALA A 315 2.10 -50.95 12.08
C ALA A 315 2.00 -52.45 12.35
N ALA A 316 2.33 -52.90 13.56
CA ALA A 316 2.33 -54.32 13.93
C ALA A 316 1.49 -54.59 15.17
N THR A 317 0.75 -55.70 15.11
CA THR A 317 0.08 -56.37 16.23
C THR A 317 0.52 -57.84 16.27
N PRO A 318 0.26 -58.59 17.36
CA PRO A 318 0.54 -60.02 17.42
C PRO A 318 -0.12 -60.81 16.26
N GLY A 319 0.68 -61.16 15.25
CA GLY A 319 0.23 -61.93 14.08
C GLY A 319 -0.25 -61.12 12.87
N LEU A 320 -0.18 -59.78 12.89
CA LEU A 320 -0.52 -58.95 11.73
C LEU A 320 0.44 -57.76 11.57
N LEU A 321 1.04 -57.64 10.38
CA LEU A 321 1.78 -56.49 9.89
C LEU A 321 0.92 -55.74 8.86
N ARG A 322 0.68 -54.44 9.11
CA ARG A 322 0.05 -53.52 8.17
C ARG A 322 1.10 -52.61 7.56
N LEU A 323 1.04 -52.40 6.25
CA LEU A 323 1.82 -51.43 5.49
C LEU A 323 0.85 -50.35 5.02
N VAL A 324 1.16 -49.08 5.28
CA VAL A 324 0.26 -47.95 4.97
C VAL A 324 1.05 -46.85 4.27
N GLU A 325 0.66 -46.54 3.05
CA GLU A 325 1.21 -45.42 2.27
C GLU A 325 0.63 -44.08 2.75
N PHE A 326 1.32 -42.96 2.56
CA PHE A 326 0.75 -41.62 2.75
C PHE A 326 0.21 -41.06 1.44
N ASP A 327 -0.85 -40.26 1.47
CA ASP A 327 -1.38 -39.68 0.22
C ASP A 327 -0.45 -38.63 -0.42
N ALA A 328 0.41 -38.01 0.40
CA ALA A 328 1.53 -37.19 -0.02
C ALA A 328 2.77 -37.40 0.89
N PRO A 329 4.00 -37.21 0.38
CA PRO A 329 5.21 -37.23 1.20
C PRO A 329 5.17 -36.13 2.28
N ILE A 330 5.46 -36.50 3.53
CA ILE A 330 5.32 -35.58 4.66
C ILE A 330 6.54 -34.64 4.74
N HIS A 331 6.29 -33.33 4.72
CA HIS A 331 7.34 -32.33 4.87
C HIS A 331 8.07 -32.46 6.22
N ARG A 332 9.40 -32.21 6.22
CA ARG A 332 10.28 -32.48 7.37
C ARG A 332 9.85 -31.75 8.66
N THR A 333 9.19 -30.59 8.56
CA THR A 333 8.65 -29.85 9.71
C THR A 333 7.49 -30.59 10.37
N VAL A 334 6.53 -31.08 9.58
CA VAL A 334 5.39 -31.87 10.06
C VAL A 334 5.87 -33.21 10.64
N ALA A 335 6.84 -33.84 10.00
CA ALA A 335 7.48 -35.06 10.52
C ALA A 335 8.19 -34.87 11.89
N ARG A 336 8.56 -33.64 12.27
CA ARG A 336 9.06 -33.34 13.62
C ARG A 336 7.93 -33.20 14.64
N LEU A 337 6.79 -32.64 14.25
CA LEU A 337 5.61 -32.51 15.13
C LEU A 337 5.02 -33.88 15.46
N LEU A 338 4.94 -34.81 14.48
CA LEU A 338 4.46 -36.19 14.66
C LEU A 338 5.23 -37.02 15.71
N GLY A 339 6.46 -36.62 16.06
CA GLY A 339 7.31 -37.30 17.05
C GLY A 339 7.82 -36.38 18.16
N GLY A 340 7.23 -35.19 18.30
CA GLY A 340 7.66 -34.15 19.23
C GLY A 340 6.54 -33.66 20.15
N PRO A 341 6.82 -32.75 21.08
CA PRO A 341 5.78 -32.07 21.85
C PRO A 341 4.94 -31.16 20.93
N PRO A 342 3.65 -30.91 21.26
CA PRO A 342 2.82 -29.94 20.55
C PRO A 342 3.47 -28.55 20.50
N LEU A 343 3.24 -27.81 19.42
CA LEU A 343 3.64 -26.42 19.30
C LEU A 343 2.67 -25.56 20.14
N SER A 344 3.19 -24.67 20.98
CA SER A 344 2.38 -23.75 21.78
C SER A 344 2.31 -22.38 21.09
N VAL A 345 1.11 -21.89 20.83
CA VAL A 345 0.82 -20.58 20.25
C VAL A 345 0.30 -19.64 21.35
N PRO A 346 0.94 -18.48 21.61
CA PRO A 346 0.48 -17.50 22.59
C PRO A 346 -0.89 -16.90 22.23
N ALA A 347 -1.65 -16.46 23.24
CA ALA A 347 -3.01 -15.95 23.08
C ALA A 347 -3.15 -14.75 22.13
N GLY A 348 -2.10 -13.95 21.95
CA GLY A 348 -2.08 -12.82 21.01
C GLY A 348 -1.90 -13.24 19.54
N ASP A 349 -1.38 -14.45 19.29
CA ASP A 349 -1.03 -14.95 17.96
C ASP A 349 -2.05 -16.00 17.44
N VAL A 350 -3.10 -16.29 18.22
CA VAL A 350 -4.13 -17.30 17.87
C VAL A 350 -4.97 -16.87 16.68
N ASP A 351 -5.26 -15.57 16.54
CA ASP A 351 -6.06 -15.07 15.42
C ASP A 351 -5.21 -15.12 14.13
N ASP A 352 -3.94 -14.68 14.15
CA ASP A 352 -3.02 -14.82 13.01
C ASP A 352 -2.77 -16.30 12.63
N LEU A 353 -2.64 -17.21 13.61
CA LEU A 353 -2.57 -18.65 13.35
C LEU A 353 -3.76 -19.12 12.51
N ILE A 354 -4.98 -18.75 12.88
CA ILE A 354 -6.20 -19.31 12.28
C ILE A 354 -6.58 -18.57 10.99
N ASP A 355 -6.26 -17.29 10.88
CA ASP A 355 -6.62 -16.49 9.70
C ASP A 355 -5.50 -16.55 8.63
N SER A 356 -4.22 -16.57 9.01
CA SER A 356 -3.09 -16.61 8.06
C SER A 356 -2.56 -18.01 7.79
N TYR A 357 -2.46 -18.88 8.80
CA TYR A 357 -1.76 -20.18 8.68
C TYR A 357 -2.70 -21.38 8.50
N VAL A 358 -3.84 -21.47 9.19
CA VAL A 358 -4.76 -22.61 9.05
C VAL A 358 -5.22 -22.84 7.61
N PRO A 359 -5.61 -21.83 6.80
CA PRO A 359 -5.97 -22.03 5.40
C PRO A 359 -4.81 -22.55 4.54
N ALA A 360 -3.57 -22.16 4.84
CA ALA A 360 -2.37 -22.66 4.16
C ALA A 360 -2.02 -24.10 4.59
N LEU A 361 -2.20 -24.43 5.87
CA LEU A 361 -2.03 -25.78 6.40
C LEU A 361 -3.10 -26.74 5.87
N ALA A 362 -4.34 -26.28 5.72
CA ALA A 362 -5.47 -27.05 5.19
C ALA A 362 -5.27 -27.51 3.73
N GLN A 363 -4.39 -26.86 2.97
CA GLN A 363 -4.01 -27.30 1.61
C GLN A 363 -3.13 -28.57 1.61
N HIS A 364 -2.57 -28.96 2.76
CA HIS A 364 -1.55 -30.01 2.87
C HIS A 364 -1.79 -31.00 4.03
N ALA A 365 -2.73 -30.73 4.92
CA ALA A 365 -3.12 -31.60 6.02
C ALA A 365 -4.58 -31.33 6.43
N GLU A 366 -5.25 -32.31 7.04
CA GLU A 366 -6.58 -32.11 7.61
C GLU A 366 -6.43 -31.34 8.93
N VAL A 367 -6.77 -30.04 8.98
CA VAL A 367 -6.72 -29.23 10.21
C VAL A 367 -8.03 -29.39 10.99
N GLY A 368 -7.95 -29.56 12.31
CA GLY A 368 -9.07 -29.91 13.18
C GLY A 368 -8.98 -29.29 14.58
N SER A 369 -10.06 -29.40 15.34
CA SER A 369 -10.07 -29.31 16.80
C SER A 369 -10.91 -30.47 17.33
N ALA A 370 -10.27 -31.57 17.72
CA ALA A 370 -10.94 -32.83 18.05
C ALA A 370 -11.73 -32.76 19.37
N ASP A 371 -11.38 -31.83 20.26
CA ASP A 371 -12.11 -31.55 21.50
C ASP A 371 -13.15 -30.41 21.35
N GLY A 372 -13.20 -29.76 20.17
CA GLY A 372 -14.09 -28.64 19.88
C GLY A 372 -13.76 -27.35 20.66
N THR A 373 -12.58 -27.25 21.29
CA THR A 373 -12.22 -26.08 22.10
C THR A 373 -11.71 -24.90 21.27
N VAL A 374 -11.34 -25.13 20.00
CA VAL A 374 -10.89 -24.09 19.07
C VAL A 374 -11.80 -24.11 17.84
N SER A 375 -12.53 -23.01 17.60
CA SER A 375 -13.21 -22.86 16.30
C SER A 375 -12.18 -22.57 15.21
N ILE A 376 -12.11 -23.48 14.25
CA ILE A 376 -11.27 -23.43 13.04
C ILE A 376 -12.04 -22.90 11.83
N GLU A 377 -13.29 -22.48 12.01
CA GLU A 377 -14.05 -21.77 10.98
C GLU A 377 -13.30 -20.47 10.65
N GLY A 378 -13.07 -20.27 9.36
CA GLY A 378 -12.49 -19.02 8.85
C GLY A 378 -13.41 -17.85 9.16
N PRO A 379 -12.88 -16.62 9.16
CA PRO A 379 -13.70 -15.45 9.42
C PRO A 379 -14.76 -15.27 8.31
N GLU A 380 -15.98 -14.92 8.71
CA GLU A 380 -17.07 -14.63 7.77
C GLU A 380 -16.93 -13.20 7.25
N PHE A 381 -17.10 -12.99 5.94
CA PHE A 381 -17.20 -11.65 5.37
C PHE A 381 -18.42 -10.92 5.96
N GLU A 382 -18.20 -9.76 6.58
CA GLU A 382 -19.25 -8.99 7.22
C GLU A 382 -19.79 -7.89 6.29
N ARG A 383 -18.89 -7.06 5.75
CA ARG A 383 -19.17 -5.95 4.83
C ARG A 383 -17.91 -5.22 4.39
N LEU A 384 -18.07 -4.33 3.41
CA LEU A 384 -17.13 -3.26 3.12
C LEU A 384 -17.15 -2.19 4.25
N THR A 385 -15.99 -1.61 4.52
CA THR A 385 -15.75 -0.56 5.51
C THR A 385 -14.98 0.58 4.89
N LEU A 386 -15.38 1.83 5.18
CA LEU A 386 -14.65 3.05 4.82
C LEU A 386 -14.04 3.68 6.06
N LEU A 387 -12.72 3.62 6.17
CA LEU A 387 -11.98 4.25 7.27
C LEU A 387 -11.61 5.68 6.86
N VAL A 388 -12.19 6.69 7.52
CA VAL A 388 -11.97 8.11 7.21
C VAL A 388 -11.06 8.72 8.28
N ALA A 389 -9.85 9.12 7.90
CA ALA A 389 -8.90 9.80 8.78
C ALA A 389 -8.84 11.28 8.41
N ARG A 390 -9.45 12.15 9.23
CA ARG A 390 -9.37 13.60 9.03
C ARG A 390 -8.05 14.13 9.61
N THR A 391 -7.15 14.56 8.73
CA THR A 391 -5.78 14.97 9.06
C THR A 391 -5.62 16.49 9.25
N GLY A 392 -6.68 17.27 9.02
CA GLY A 392 -6.69 18.72 9.23
C GLY A 392 -8.09 19.33 9.02
N PRO A 393 -8.24 20.65 9.20
CA PRO A 393 -9.54 21.31 9.06
C PRO A 393 -10.21 21.03 7.70
N THR A 394 -9.45 21.20 6.62
CA THR A 394 -9.84 20.97 5.22
C THR A 394 -9.08 19.79 4.59
N ALA A 395 -8.71 18.76 5.36
CA ALA A 395 -7.92 17.63 4.84
C ALA A 395 -8.35 16.29 5.44
N ALA A 396 -8.56 15.29 4.58
CA ALA A 396 -8.93 13.93 4.98
C ALA A 396 -8.36 12.88 4.02
N SER A 397 -7.97 11.74 4.56
CA SER A 397 -7.70 10.51 3.81
C SER A 397 -8.80 9.50 4.05
N ILE A 398 -9.13 8.69 3.04
CA ILE A 398 -9.99 7.52 3.21
C ILE A 398 -9.27 6.26 2.76
N TYR A 399 -9.56 5.16 3.47
CA TYR A 399 -9.03 3.84 3.18
C TYR A 399 -10.17 2.84 3.14
N TRP A 400 -10.26 2.08 2.05
CA TRP A 400 -11.24 1.01 1.92
C TRP A 400 -10.72 -0.27 2.57
N ALA A 401 -11.58 -0.91 3.34
CA ALA A 401 -11.30 -2.17 4.01
C ALA A 401 -12.48 -3.14 3.85
N VAL A 402 -12.19 -4.41 4.07
CA VAL A 402 -13.18 -5.49 4.18
C VAL A 402 -13.19 -5.93 5.64
N ARG A 403 -14.37 -5.84 6.27
CA ARG A 403 -14.58 -6.29 7.64
C ARG A 403 -14.96 -7.76 7.64
N TYR A 404 -14.30 -8.47 8.53
CA TYR A 404 -14.43 -9.89 8.74
C TYR A 404 -14.80 -10.16 10.19
N ARG A 405 -15.78 -11.04 10.44
CA ARG A 405 -16.23 -11.40 11.79
C ARG A 405 -15.84 -12.83 12.14
N ARG A 406 -15.41 -13.03 13.37
CA ARG A 406 -15.18 -14.36 13.94
C ARG A 406 -15.63 -14.40 15.40
N GLY A 407 -16.81 -14.99 15.62
CA GLY A 407 -17.51 -14.91 16.92
C GLY A 407 -17.86 -13.46 17.26
N GLU A 408 -17.41 -12.99 18.43
CA GLU A 408 -17.60 -11.60 18.88
C GLU A 408 -16.50 -10.63 18.39
N ARG A 409 -15.46 -11.12 17.69
CA ARG A 409 -14.35 -10.28 17.18
C ARG A 409 -14.60 -9.88 15.73
N THR A 410 -14.13 -8.68 15.39
CA THR A 410 -14.09 -8.18 14.01
C THR A 410 -12.69 -7.67 13.67
N ALA A 411 -12.23 -7.96 12.45
CA ALA A 411 -10.98 -7.46 11.90
C ALA A 411 -11.22 -6.77 10.55
N ASP A 412 -10.47 -5.69 10.29
CA ASP A 412 -10.47 -5.00 9.00
C ASP A 412 -9.19 -5.33 8.24
N HIS A 413 -9.33 -5.83 7.01
CA HIS A 413 -8.20 -6.00 6.08
C HIS A 413 -8.30 -4.91 5.00
N PRO A 414 -7.21 -4.19 4.65
CA PRO A 414 -7.25 -3.20 3.59
C PRO A 414 -7.65 -3.85 2.26
N LEU A 415 -8.63 -3.26 1.57
CA LEU A 415 -9.26 -3.86 0.39
C LEU A 415 -8.21 -4.18 -0.69
N PHE A 416 -7.33 -3.22 -0.97
CA PHE A 416 -6.27 -3.29 -1.99
C PHE A 416 -4.96 -3.96 -1.52
N ALA A 417 -4.89 -4.41 -0.27
CA ALA A 417 -3.75 -5.21 0.17
C ALA A 417 -3.75 -6.60 -0.49
N ARG A 418 -2.57 -7.21 -0.59
CA ARG A 418 -2.42 -8.59 -1.10
C ARG A 418 -3.34 -9.53 -0.30
N PRO A 419 -4.22 -10.32 -0.96
CA PRO A 419 -5.10 -11.24 -0.25
C PRO A 419 -4.34 -12.21 0.64
N VAL A 420 -4.76 -12.27 1.91
CA VAL A 420 -4.43 -13.37 2.83
C VAL A 420 -5.36 -14.56 2.55
N ALA A 421 -4.93 -15.76 2.92
CA ALA A 421 -5.62 -16.99 2.53
C ALA A 421 -6.99 -17.21 3.20
N SER A 422 -7.38 -16.35 4.14
CA SER A 422 -8.68 -16.30 4.82
C SER A 422 -9.73 -15.40 4.16
N ARG A 423 -9.37 -14.58 3.17
CA ARG A 423 -10.35 -13.70 2.49
C ARG A 423 -11.28 -14.50 1.57
N ASP A 424 -12.58 -14.37 1.78
CA ASP A 424 -13.65 -14.80 0.88
C ASP A 424 -13.77 -13.80 -0.27
N LEU A 425 -12.91 -13.98 -1.28
CA LEU A 425 -12.87 -13.11 -2.46
C LEU A 425 -14.17 -13.15 -3.28
N ASP A 426 -14.92 -14.25 -3.26
CA ASP A 426 -16.20 -14.34 -3.99
C ASP A 426 -17.28 -13.49 -3.30
N ALA A 427 -17.30 -13.45 -1.96
CA ALA A 427 -18.18 -12.55 -1.20
C ALA A 427 -17.76 -11.07 -1.29
N GLU A 428 -16.45 -10.79 -1.31
CA GLU A 428 -15.93 -9.44 -1.51
C GLU A 428 -16.25 -8.89 -2.91
N ASP A 429 -15.99 -9.67 -3.97
CA ASP A 429 -16.30 -9.29 -5.36
C ASP A 429 -17.82 -9.04 -5.51
N ALA A 430 -18.66 -9.90 -4.91
CA ALA A 430 -20.12 -9.70 -4.92
C ALA A 430 -20.58 -8.43 -4.17
N ALA A 431 -19.87 -8.03 -3.10
CA ALA A 431 -20.15 -6.81 -2.37
C ALA A 431 -19.67 -5.55 -3.13
N LEU A 432 -18.57 -5.66 -3.89
CA LEU A 432 -18.10 -4.60 -4.79
C LEU A 432 -19.01 -4.43 -6.01
N ASP A 433 -19.54 -5.51 -6.57
CA ASP A 433 -20.48 -5.47 -7.72
C ASP A 433 -21.83 -4.78 -7.37
N ASP A 434 -22.28 -4.82 -6.10
CA ASP A 434 -23.47 -4.09 -5.64
C ASP A 434 -23.15 -2.67 -5.11
N LEU A 435 -21.87 -2.36 -4.83
CA LEU A 435 -21.46 -1.11 -4.19
C LEU A 435 -21.84 0.11 -5.05
N ARG A 436 -22.58 1.04 -4.45
CA ARG A 436 -22.88 2.34 -5.04
C ARG A 436 -21.98 3.41 -4.46
N LEU A 437 -21.35 4.18 -5.33
CA LEU A 437 -20.49 5.30 -4.96
C LEU A 437 -21.09 6.63 -5.48
N PRO A 438 -21.07 7.71 -4.68
CA PRO A 438 -21.64 9.00 -5.08
C PRO A 438 -20.65 9.78 -5.94
N VAL A 439 -20.32 9.25 -7.12
CA VAL A 439 -19.38 9.84 -8.08
C VAL A 439 -19.81 11.22 -8.58
N ASP A 440 -21.10 11.54 -8.53
CA ASP A 440 -21.62 12.89 -8.84
C ASP A 440 -21.22 13.94 -7.78
N LEU A 441 -20.99 13.54 -6.52
CA LEU A 441 -20.55 14.41 -5.43
C LEU A 441 -19.02 14.49 -5.34
N LEU A 442 -18.34 13.35 -5.50
CA LEU A 442 -16.89 13.26 -5.46
C LEU A 442 -16.39 12.26 -6.52
N PRO A 443 -16.13 12.70 -7.77
CA PRO A 443 -15.74 11.80 -8.86
C PRO A 443 -14.50 10.96 -8.54
N ALA A 444 -13.56 11.52 -7.75
CA ALA A 444 -12.33 10.85 -7.35
C ALA A 444 -12.51 9.69 -6.37
N ILE A 445 -13.72 9.40 -5.85
CA ILE A 445 -13.98 8.26 -4.96
C ILE A 445 -13.93 6.90 -5.67
N ALA A 446 -13.99 6.91 -7.00
CA ALA A 446 -13.90 5.73 -7.84
C ALA A 446 -12.83 5.88 -8.94
N ASP A 447 -12.36 4.75 -9.48
CA ASP A 447 -11.52 4.71 -10.67
C ASP A 447 -12.34 4.71 -11.99
N ASP A 448 -11.64 4.67 -13.13
CA ASP A 448 -12.26 4.60 -14.47
C ASP A 448 -13.15 3.35 -14.69
N ALA A 449 -13.03 2.32 -13.86
CA ALA A 449 -13.87 1.12 -13.88
C ALA A 449 -15.07 1.22 -12.92
N GLY A 450 -15.19 2.30 -12.13
CA GLY A 450 -16.22 2.49 -11.12
C GLY A 450 -15.92 1.82 -9.78
N LEU A 451 -14.72 1.27 -9.60
CA LEU A 451 -14.30 0.62 -8.36
C LEU A 451 -13.85 1.66 -7.33
N PRO A 452 -14.07 1.42 -6.02
CA PRO A 452 -13.61 2.32 -4.96
C PRO A 452 -12.09 2.51 -5.00
N VAL A 453 -11.61 3.67 -4.55
CA VAL A 453 -10.16 3.93 -4.39
C VAL A 453 -9.82 4.56 -3.04
N ASP A 454 -8.65 4.21 -2.51
CA ASP A 454 -8.00 4.95 -1.42
C ASP A 454 -7.59 6.33 -1.94
N LEU A 455 -7.92 7.39 -1.19
CA LEU A 455 -7.63 8.76 -1.62
C LEU A 455 -7.26 9.68 -0.45
N HIS A 456 -6.63 10.80 -0.81
CA HIS A 456 -6.42 11.94 0.07
C HIS A 456 -7.01 13.17 -0.61
N VAL A 457 -7.94 13.85 0.07
CA VAL A 457 -8.60 15.06 -0.42
C VAL A 457 -8.30 16.24 0.49
N THR A 458 -8.23 17.41 -0.13
CA THR A 458 -8.02 18.70 0.53
C THR A 458 -9.02 19.74 0.03
N GLY A 459 -9.18 20.83 0.79
CA GLY A 459 -10.07 21.94 0.43
C GLY A 459 -11.54 21.51 0.38
N GLU A 460 -12.25 21.96 -0.67
CA GLU A 460 -13.65 21.67 -0.95
C GLU A 460 -13.96 20.17 -0.93
N ALA A 461 -13.15 19.36 -1.62
CA ALA A 461 -13.36 17.91 -1.72
C ALA A 461 -13.32 17.21 -0.36
N ALA A 462 -12.56 17.72 0.61
CA ALA A 462 -12.54 17.19 1.98
C ALA A 462 -13.79 17.58 2.78
N ILE A 463 -14.39 18.74 2.49
CA ILE A 463 -15.67 19.17 3.09
C ILE A 463 -16.78 18.29 2.52
N THR A 464 -16.97 18.27 1.20
CA THR A 464 -17.97 17.43 0.51
C THR A 464 -17.86 15.94 0.90
N LEU A 465 -16.64 15.41 1.05
CA LEU A 465 -16.43 14.06 1.57
C LEU A 465 -17.09 13.85 2.94
N LEU A 466 -16.83 14.75 3.90
CA LEU A 466 -17.26 14.61 5.29
C LEU A 466 -18.73 15.00 5.50
N THR A 467 -19.27 15.94 4.72
CA THR A 467 -20.60 16.54 4.96
C THR A 467 -21.68 16.01 4.03
N GLU A 468 -21.32 15.40 2.90
CA GLU A 468 -22.28 14.91 1.91
C GLU A 468 -22.05 13.42 1.58
N VAL A 469 -20.82 13.05 1.20
CA VAL A 469 -20.48 11.67 0.78
C VAL A 469 -20.56 10.67 1.93
N VAL A 470 -19.98 10.97 3.09
CA VAL A 470 -20.04 10.09 4.27
C VAL A 470 -21.49 9.86 4.72
N PRO A 471 -22.32 10.90 4.98
CA PRO A 471 -23.74 10.69 5.30
C PRO A 471 -24.52 9.96 4.21
N TRP A 472 -24.19 10.16 2.93
CA TRP A 472 -24.82 9.45 1.82
C TRP A 472 -24.49 7.94 1.84
N LEU A 473 -23.24 7.57 2.10
CA LEU A 473 -22.79 6.17 2.21
C LEU A 473 -23.41 5.48 3.43
N GLU A 474 -23.45 6.16 4.58
CA GLU A 474 -24.15 5.69 5.79
C GLU A 474 -25.64 5.45 5.51
N ALA A 475 -26.29 6.35 4.75
CA ALA A 475 -27.69 6.22 4.36
C ALA A 475 -27.97 5.08 3.35
N GLN A 476 -27.00 4.68 2.52
CA GLN A 476 -27.15 3.47 1.69
C GLN A 476 -27.04 2.18 2.52
N GLY A 477 -26.30 2.21 3.64
CA GLY A 477 -26.12 1.07 4.53
C GLY A 477 -25.26 -0.09 3.99
N GLN A 478 -24.77 0.00 2.74
CA GLN A 478 -23.88 -0.97 2.09
C GLN A 478 -22.48 -1.03 2.74
N VAL A 479 -22.00 0.09 3.29
CA VAL A 479 -20.65 0.26 3.84
C VAL A 479 -20.75 0.68 5.31
N ALA A 480 -19.87 0.17 6.17
CA ALA A 480 -19.66 0.75 7.50
C ALA A 480 -18.66 1.91 7.41
N VAL A 481 -19.01 3.12 7.84
CA VAL A 481 -18.07 4.25 7.88
C VAL A 481 -17.51 4.42 9.29
N GLU A 482 -16.19 4.54 9.41
CA GLU A 482 -15.52 4.90 10.67
C GLU A 482 -14.70 6.18 10.51
N VAL A 483 -15.19 7.27 11.11
CA VAL A 483 -14.47 8.56 11.10
C VAL A 483 -13.57 8.66 12.33
N ARG A 484 -12.27 8.85 12.10
CA ARG A 484 -11.24 9.11 13.12
C ARG A 484 -10.74 10.54 12.99
N SER A 485 -10.99 11.35 14.02
CA SER A 485 -10.50 12.73 14.13
C SER A 485 -10.46 13.17 15.59
N ASP A 486 -9.54 14.09 15.89
CA ASP A 486 -9.47 14.89 17.10
C ASP A 486 -10.11 16.29 16.93
N LEU A 487 -10.56 16.63 15.71
CA LEU A 487 -11.19 17.91 15.38
C LEU A 487 -12.72 17.87 15.57
N PRO A 488 -13.37 19.01 15.90
CA PRO A 488 -14.84 19.11 15.94
C PRO A 488 -15.48 18.69 14.61
N PRO A 489 -16.63 18.00 14.62
CA PRO A 489 -17.30 17.55 13.41
C PRO A 489 -17.70 18.74 12.53
N LEU A 490 -17.59 18.56 11.20
CA LEU A 490 -18.02 19.59 10.25
C LEU A 490 -19.53 19.72 10.23
N ARG A 491 -20.02 20.97 10.31
CA ARG A 491 -21.45 21.30 10.23
C ARG A 491 -21.66 22.54 9.37
N ALA A 492 -22.75 22.54 8.60
CA ALA A 492 -23.21 23.74 7.93
C ALA A 492 -23.77 24.73 8.98
N PRO A 493 -23.63 26.04 8.77
CA PRO A 493 -24.27 27.03 9.63
C PRO A 493 -25.79 26.89 9.57
N THR A 494 -26.46 27.08 10.70
CA THR A 494 -27.92 27.02 10.81
C THR A 494 -28.61 28.35 10.47
N GLU A 495 -27.93 29.46 10.70
CA GLU A 495 -28.36 30.82 10.36
C GLU A 495 -27.42 31.43 9.31
N ASP A 496 -27.92 32.41 8.55
CA ASP A 496 -27.11 33.12 7.56
C ASP A 496 -26.15 34.12 8.27
N PRO A 497 -24.94 34.34 7.74
CA PRO A 497 -23.95 35.18 8.41
C PRO A 497 -24.40 36.65 8.48
N VAL A 498 -24.44 37.20 9.70
CA VAL A 498 -24.78 38.60 9.93
C VAL A 498 -23.50 39.43 9.87
N ILE A 499 -23.45 40.35 8.92
CA ILE A 499 -22.35 41.30 8.72
C ILE A 499 -22.79 42.66 9.25
N SER A 500 -22.10 43.17 10.27
CA SER A 500 -22.28 44.52 10.82
C SER A 500 -21.03 45.35 10.56
N VAL A 501 -21.24 46.57 10.07
CA VAL A 501 -20.16 47.55 9.83
C VAL A 501 -20.39 48.74 10.75
N ALA A 502 -19.48 48.98 11.68
CA ALA A 502 -19.51 50.11 12.59
C ALA A 502 -18.33 51.06 12.31
N VAL A 503 -18.51 52.36 12.52
CA VAL A 503 -17.40 53.33 12.53
C VAL A 503 -17.02 53.58 13.98
N ARG A 504 -15.75 53.42 14.36
CA ARG A 504 -15.30 53.71 15.74
C ARG A 504 -14.62 55.08 15.82
N ASP A 505 -15.24 56.00 16.56
CA ASP A 505 -14.58 57.22 17.06
C ASP A 505 -13.43 56.83 18.04
N ALA A 506 -12.23 56.62 17.48
CA ALA A 506 -10.91 56.63 18.11
C ALA A 506 -10.78 56.12 19.57
N ALA A 507 -10.63 54.80 19.74
CA ALA A 507 -9.86 54.22 20.84
C ALA A 507 -9.15 52.95 20.35
N PRO A 508 -7.83 52.78 20.58
CA PRO A 508 -7.09 51.63 20.04
C PRO A 508 -7.54 50.33 20.70
N SER A 509 -8.15 49.44 19.90
CA SER A 509 -8.25 48.02 20.24
C SER A 509 -6.85 47.43 20.35
N ARG A 510 -6.68 46.43 21.24
CA ARG A 510 -5.40 45.70 21.37
C ARG A 510 -5.10 44.84 20.15
N ASP A 511 -6.14 44.46 19.43
CA ASP A 511 -6.08 43.71 18.20
C ASP A 511 -6.13 44.72 17.05
N GLY A 512 -5.00 44.85 16.36
CA GLY A 512 -4.77 45.92 15.39
C GLY A 512 -5.39 45.60 14.05
N ASN A 513 -6.40 46.37 13.66
CA ASN A 513 -6.99 46.34 12.32
C ASN A 513 -7.42 47.76 11.92
N ASP A 514 -6.43 48.61 11.64
CA ASP A 514 -6.62 50.02 11.31
C ASP A 514 -6.58 50.23 9.79
N TRP A 515 -7.70 49.89 9.13
CA TRP A 515 -7.94 50.21 7.72
C TRP A 515 -9.35 50.77 7.57
N PHE A 516 -9.44 52.04 7.16
CA PHE A 516 -10.67 52.82 6.88
C PHE A 516 -11.56 53.29 8.05
N ASP A 517 -11.13 53.24 9.32
CA ASP A 517 -11.97 53.58 10.49
C ASP A 517 -13.26 52.71 10.61
N LEU A 518 -13.33 51.61 9.85
CA LEU A 518 -14.47 50.69 9.75
C LEU A 518 -14.20 49.38 10.52
N ASP A 519 -14.92 49.18 11.61
CA ASP A 519 -14.98 47.95 12.40
C ASP A 519 -16.02 47.00 11.78
N VAL A 520 -15.54 46.10 10.91
CA VAL A 520 -16.37 45.07 10.27
C VAL A 520 -16.41 43.82 11.16
N THR A 521 -17.58 43.55 11.69
CA THR A 521 -17.89 42.37 12.52
C THR A 521 -18.76 41.40 11.74
N VAL A 522 -18.42 40.11 11.77
CA VAL A 522 -19.17 39.05 11.10
C VAL A 522 -19.47 37.97 12.11
N THR A 523 -20.74 37.57 12.21
CA THR A 523 -21.19 36.54 13.15
C THR A 523 -22.01 35.47 12.43
N VAL A 524 -21.91 34.21 12.86
CA VAL A 524 -22.70 33.10 12.33
C VAL A 524 -22.96 32.06 13.42
N ASP A 525 -24.20 31.60 13.57
CA ASP A 525 -24.64 30.73 14.69
C ASP A 525 -24.23 31.26 16.10
N GLY A 526 -24.05 32.57 16.24
CA GLY A 526 -23.55 33.21 17.48
C GLY A 526 -22.04 33.10 17.73
N GLU A 527 -21.25 32.63 16.76
CA GLU A 527 -19.78 32.62 16.78
C GLU A 527 -19.24 33.85 16.02
N ASP A 528 -18.34 34.61 16.65
CA ASP A 528 -17.62 35.72 16.01
C ASP A 528 -16.61 35.17 15.00
N VAL A 529 -16.68 35.63 13.75
CA VAL A 529 -15.74 35.27 12.68
C VAL A 529 -14.59 36.28 12.67
N GLU A 530 -13.37 35.82 12.93
CA GLU A 530 -12.18 36.68 12.89
C GLU A 530 -12.01 37.32 11.50
N PHE A 531 -11.93 38.65 11.46
CA PHE A 531 -11.87 39.40 10.21
C PHE A 531 -10.62 39.09 9.38
N VAL A 532 -9.45 38.93 10.00
CA VAL A 532 -8.18 38.73 9.26
C VAL A 532 -8.16 37.38 8.50
N PRO A 533 -8.51 36.23 9.10
CA PRO A 533 -8.71 34.98 8.36
C PRO A 533 -9.79 35.07 7.28
N LEU A 534 -10.94 35.70 7.56
CA LEU A 534 -12.04 35.86 6.61
C LEU A 534 -11.63 36.71 5.39
N PHE A 535 -11.01 37.87 5.62
CA PHE A 535 -10.44 38.74 4.60
C PHE A 535 -9.44 37.97 3.73
N ALA A 536 -8.52 37.23 4.35
CA ALA A 536 -7.48 36.51 3.63
C ALA A 536 -8.05 35.36 2.79
N ALA A 537 -9.13 34.72 3.26
CA ALA A 537 -9.85 33.69 2.52
C ALA A 537 -10.62 34.28 1.32
N LEU A 538 -11.39 35.35 1.54
CA LEU A 538 -12.12 36.08 0.49
C LEU A 538 -11.17 36.60 -0.61
N HIS A 539 -10.03 37.18 -0.22
CA HIS A 539 -9.06 37.73 -1.18
C HIS A 539 -8.34 36.65 -2.00
N ARG A 540 -8.11 35.45 -1.45
CA ARG A 540 -7.61 34.30 -2.21
C ARG A 540 -8.65 33.66 -3.13
N GLY A 541 -9.93 34.01 -2.97
CA GLY A 541 -11.04 33.29 -3.58
C GLY A 541 -11.23 31.89 -2.99
N ASP A 542 -10.84 31.68 -1.73
CA ASP A 542 -11.07 30.40 -1.04
C ASP A 542 -12.60 30.16 -0.96
N PRO A 543 -13.12 28.98 -1.34
CA PRO A 543 -14.57 28.78 -1.38
C PRO A 543 -15.23 28.63 0.00
N PHE A 544 -14.44 28.30 1.04
CA PHE A 544 -14.93 28.10 2.40
C PHE A 544 -13.95 28.62 3.46
N LEU A 545 -14.49 29.03 4.62
CA LEU A 545 -13.75 29.26 5.87
C LEU A 545 -14.25 28.27 6.93
N ILE A 546 -13.35 27.65 7.70
CA ILE A 546 -13.73 26.76 8.81
C ILE A 546 -13.47 27.48 10.13
N LEU A 547 -14.50 27.55 10.98
CA LEU A 547 -14.44 28.18 12.29
C LEU A 547 -13.95 27.20 13.37
N PRO A 548 -13.44 27.69 14.51
CA PRO A 548 -13.02 26.85 15.65
C PRO A 548 -14.09 25.85 16.12
N SER A 549 -15.39 26.17 16.02
CA SER A 549 -16.47 25.24 16.37
C SER A 549 -16.67 24.07 15.40
N GLY A 550 -15.99 24.05 14.25
CA GLY A 550 -16.21 23.10 13.16
C GLY A 550 -17.29 23.53 12.16
N THR A 551 -17.93 24.69 12.34
CA THR A 551 -18.82 25.26 11.32
C THR A 551 -18.02 25.63 10.06
N TYR A 552 -18.48 25.20 8.88
CA TYR A 552 -17.88 25.59 7.60
C TYR A 552 -18.76 26.62 6.88
N LEU A 553 -18.18 27.78 6.62
CA LEU A 553 -18.84 28.96 6.06
C LEU A 553 -18.52 29.07 4.58
N ARG A 554 -19.53 29.00 3.72
CA ARG A 554 -19.41 29.23 2.28
C ARG A 554 -19.18 30.71 1.98
N LEU A 555 -18.14 31.03 1.22
CA LEU A 555 -17.73 32.41 0.89
C LEU A 555 -18.26 32.91 -0.46
N ASP A 556 -18.82 32.02 -1.28
CA ASP A 556 -19.55 32.32 -2.51
C ASP A 556 -20.97 32.87 -2.27
N ARG A 557 -21.43 32.80 -1.02
CA ARG A 557 -22.71 33.29 -0.53
C ARG A 557 -22.95 34.78 -0.82
N PRO A 558 -24.21 35.20 -1.06
CA PRO A 558 -24.56 36.57 -1.45
C PRO A 558 -24.30 37.60 -0.35
N GLU A 559 -24.34 37.21 0.92
CA GLU A 559 -24.00 38.07 2.06
C GLU A 559 -22.57 38.62 1.95
N PHE A 560 -21.63 37.81 1.45
CA PHE A 560 -20.25 38.23 1.20
C PHE A 560 -20.05 38.95 -0.13
N ALA A 561 -21.07 39.09 -0.98
CA ALA A 561 -20.93 39.78 -2.26
C ALA A 561 -20.55 41.26 -2.07
N LYS A 562 -21.20 41.97 -1.13
CA LYS A 562 -20.87 43.38 -0.87
C LYS A 562 -19.49 43.55 -0.25
N LEU A 563 -19.06 42.60 0.59
CA LEU A 563 -17.69 42.60 1.13
C LEU A 563 -16.66 42.35 0.01
N ARG A 564 -16.92 41.43 -0.92
CA ARG A 564 -16.07 41.22 -2.11
C ARG A 564 -16.01 42.44 -3.02
N GLU A 565 -17.14 43.12 -3.30
CA GLU A 565 -17.15 44.38 -4.07
C GLU A 565 -16.22 45.43 -3.44
N LEU A 566 -16.32 45.65 -2.12
CA LEU A 566 -15.46 46.59 -1.40
C LEU A 566 -13.97 46.20 -1.45
N LEU A 567 -13.66 44.91 -1.47
CA LEU A 567 -12.30 44.39 -1.59
C LEU A 567 -11.74 44.49 -3.01
N ASP A 568 -12.55 44.19 -4.02
CA ASP A 568 -12.16 44.23 -5.43
C ASP A 568 -11.97 45.68 -5.89
N GLU A 569 -12.82 46.62 -5.46
CA GLU A 569 -12.67 48.05 -5.76
C GLU A 569 -11.45 48.67 -5.06
N ALA A 570 -11.10 48.20 -3.85
CA ALA A 570 -9.86 48.58 -3.20
C ALA A 570 -8.59 48.07 -3.92
N ASN A 571 -8.70 46.96 -4.66
CA ASN A 571 -7.59 46.38 -5.43
C ASN A 571 -7.53 46.87 -6.89
N GLY A 572 -8.65 47.27 -7.49
CA GLY A 572 -8.78 47.69 -8.89
C GLY A 572 -8.03 48.97 -9.28
N LEU A 573 -7.36 49.63 -8.32
CA LEU A 573 -6.51 50.81 -8.51
C LEU A 573 -5.00 50.48 -8.52
N ALA A 574 -4.63 49.19 -8.60
CA ALA A 574 -3.27 48.71 -8.79
C ALA A 574 -2.97 48.41 -10.27
N GLU A 575 -2.12 49.22 -10.94
CA GLU A 575 -1.53 48.80 -12.22
C GLU A 575 -0.49 47.69 -11.97
N PRO A 576 -0.48 46.61 -12.79
CA PRO A 576 0.38 45.45 -12.56
C PRO A 576 1.78 45.66 -13.16
N ASP A 577 2.62 46.47 -12.52
CA ASP A 577 4.09 46.33 -12.62
C ASP A 577 4.83 47.02 -11.45
N GLY A 578 5.53 46.23 -10.64
CA GLY A 578 6.62 46.71 -9.77
C GLY A 578 6.31 47.11 -8.31
N ASP A 579 6.06 46.11 -7.46
CA ASP A 579 6.50 46.04 -6.05
C ASP A 579 6.25 47.26 -5.11
N ALA A 580 5.23 48.06 -5.39
CA ALA A 580 4.75 49.15 -4.54
C ALA A 580 3.27 48.95 -4.22
N ALA A 581 2.92 48.91 -2.93
CA ALA A 581 1.54 48.77 -2.48
C ALA A 581 0.67 49.90 -3.07
N ALA A 582 -0.25 49.54 -3.97
CA ALA A 582 -1.19 50.47 -4.57
C ALA A 582 -2.06 51.13 -3.47
N ARG A 583 -2.20 52.45 -3.55
CA ARG A 583 -2.96 53.23 -2.56
C ARG A 583 -4.19 53.82 -3.22
N VAL A 584 -5.36 53.38 -2.76
CA VAL A 584 -6.67 53.89 -3.16
C VAL A 584 -6.77 55.39 -2.87
N ASN A 585 -7.41 56.11 -3.79
CA ASN A 585 -7.52 57.55 -3.78
C ASN A 585 -8.75 58.01 -2.96
N ARG A 586 -8.56 58.95 -2.02
CA ARG A 586 -9.62 59.50 -1.13
C ARG A 586 -10.63 60.44 -1.83
N PHE A 587 -10.64 60.54 -3.17
CA PHE A 587 -11.46 61.50 -3.93
C PHE A 587 -12.80 60.95 -4.50
N GLN A 588 -13.45 59.98 -3.84
CA GLN A 588 -14.77 59.48 -4.25
C GLN A 588 -15.89 59.93 -3.29
N ALA A 589 -16.26 61.21 -3.36
CA ALA A 589 -17.37 61.77 -2.58
C ALA A 589 -18.76 61.22 -2.92
N GLY A 590 -18.89 60.40 -3.97
CA GLY A 590 -20.15 59.78 -4.41
C GLY A 590 -20.56 58.52 -3.63
N TRP A 591 -19.69 57.96 -2.78
CA TRP A 591 -19.98 56.74 -2.01
C TRP A 591 -20.96 56.95 -0.85
N TRP A 592 -21.21 58.21 -0.48
CA TRP A 592 -22.03 58.54 0.70
C TRP A 592 -23.53 58.33 0.47
N ASP A 593 -24.03 58.52 -0.75
CA ASP A 593 -25.46 58.36 -1.03
C ASP A 593 -25.88 56.88 -0.95
N GLU A 594 -25.04 55.94 -1.44
CA GLU A 594 -25.31 54.50 -1.35
C GLU A 594 -25.21 53.94 0.09
N LEU A 595 -24.25 54.43 0.89
CA LEU A 595 -24.09 53.97 2.28
C LEU A 595 -25.22 54.45 3.20
N VAL A 596 -25.85 55.59 2.90
CA VAL A 596 -27.02 56.11 3.63
C VAL A 596 -28.31 55.39 3.23
N GLU A 597 -28.47 54.97 1.97
CA GLU A 597 -29.62 54.14 1.56
C GLU A 597 -29.61 52.74 2.21
N LEU A 598 -28.45 52.23 2.61
CA LEU A 598 -28.28 50.90 3.22
C LEU A 598 -28.70 50.81 4.71
N GLY A 599 -29.26 51.87 5.30
CA GLY A 599 -29.90 51.81 6.62
C GLY A 599 -28.94 51.72 7.80
N VAL A 600 -27.67 52.11 7.62
CA VAL A 600 -26.74 52.35 8.73
C VAL A 600 -27.34 53.45 9.61
N VAL A 601 -27.71 53.10 10.85
CA VAL A 601 -28.31 54.04 11.79
C VAL A 601 -27.29 55.12 12.13
N ALA A 602 -27.49 56.30 11.56
CA ALA A 602 -26.69 57.48 11.79
C ALA A 602 -26.92 58.01 13.21
N GLU A 603 -26.16 57.49 14.18
CA GLU A 603 -25.92 58.17 15.45
C GLU A 603 -24.41 58.35 15.69
N GLN A 604 -24.04 59.62 15.86
CA GLN A 604 -22.86 60.10 16.59
C GLN A 604 -21.49 59.98 15.89
N SER A 605 -21.20 60.93 15.00
CA SER A 605 -19.94 61.71 15.09
C SER A 605 -20.08 63.07 14.39
N GLU A 606 -20.55 64.09 15.12
CA GLU A 606 -20.55 65.49 14.64
C GLU A 606 -19.14 65.99 14.28
N ARG A 607 -18.10 65.31 14.80
CA ARG A 607 -16.70 65.58 14.50
C ARG A 607 -16.34 65.09 13.10
N TRP A 608 -16.75 63.88 12.73
CA TRP A 608 -16.57 63.35 11.38
C TRP A 608 -17.34 64.17 10.34
N GLU A 609 -18.59 64.53 10.60
CA GLU A 609 -19.36 65.43 9.72
C GLU A 609 -18.64 66.77 9.48
N ARG A 610 -18.07 67.37 10.54
CA ARG A 610 -17.25 68.58 10.43
C ARG A 610 -15.97 68.36 9.62
N SER A 611 -15.26 67.26 9.84
CA SER A 611 -14.03 66.95 9.09
C SER A 611 -14.31 66.66 7.61
N VAL A 612 -15.39 65.94 7.27
CA VAL A 612 -15.80 65.68 5.88
C VAL A 612 -16.30 66.95 5.19
N ALA A 613 -17.02 67.83 5.90
CA ALA A 613 -17.41 69.14 5.38
C ALA A 613 -16.17 70.02 5.10
N GLN A 614 -15.21 70.09 6.03
CA GLN A 614 -13.94 70.81 5.85
C GLN A 614 -13.14 70.27 4.66
N LEU A 615 -13.06 68.95 4.47
CA LEU A 615 -12.38 68.31 3.34
C LEU A 615 -13.02 68.65 1.98
N ARG A 616 -14.34 68.88 1.91
CA ARG A 616 -15.05 69.26 0.68
C ARG A 616 -14.79 70.70 0.23
N ASP A 617 -14.51 71.61 1.17
CA ASP A 617 -14.29 73.04 0.92
C ASP A 617 -12.81 73.44 0.79
N LEU A 618 -11.88 72.47 0.80
CA LEU A 618 -10.44 72.73 0.67
C LEU A 618 -10.09 73.34 -0.69
N GLN A 619 -9.53 74.57 -0.66
CA GLN A 619 -8.88 75.19 -1.82
C GLN A 619 -7.38 74.86 -1.83
N ALA A 620 -6.70 75.17 -2.94
CA ALA A 620 -5.26 74.95 -3.07
C ALA A 620 -4.46 75.74 -2.01
N PRO A 621 -3.26 75.27 -1.59
CA PRO A 621 -2.41 75.98 -0.63
C PRO A 621 -2.16 77.44 -1.04
N GLU A 622 -2.41 78.38 -0.14
CA GLU A 622 -1.98 79.76 -0.33
C GLU A 622 -0.45 79.88 -0.13
N PRO A 623 0.25 80.76 -0.85
CA PRO A 623 1.70 80.96 -0.66
C PRO A 623 2.04 81.45 0.75
N VAL A 624 2.89 80.71 1.46
CA VAL A 624 3.26 80.97 2.86
C VAL A 624 4.73 81.37 2.94
N THR A 625 5.04 82.60 3.35
CA THR A 625 6.43 83.02 3.55
C THR A 625 7.13 82.17 4.62
N ALA A 626 8.36 81.76 4.35
CA ALA A 626 9.20 81.04 5.31
C ALA A 626 9.38 81.85 6.63
N PRO A 627 9.46 81.20 7.80
CA PRO A 627 9.56 81.89 9.10
C PRO A 627 10.80 82.77 9.24
N ASP A 628 10.68 83.89 9.96
CA ASP A 628 11.81 84.80 10.24
C ASP A 628 12.90 84.09 11.08
N GLY A 629 12.50 83.13 11.92
CA GLY A 629 13.43 82.30 12.70
C GLY A 629 14.24 81.26 11.89
N LEU A 630 13.98 81.10 10.58
CA LEU A 630 14.61 80.08 9.74
C LEU A 630 15.97 80.56 9.18
N HIS A 631 17.05 80.01 9.71
CA HIS A 631 18.44 80.27 9.28
C HIS A 631 18.81 79.47 8.01
N ALA A 632 17.93 79.45 7.00
CA ALA A 632 18.14 78.79 5.71
C ALA A 632 17.34 79.47 4.58
N SER A 633 17.92 79.54 3.39
CA SER A 633 17.17 79.90 2.17
C SER A 633 16.64 78.64 1.50
N LEU A 634 15.33 78.40 1.63
CA LEU A 634 14.65 77.26 0.99
C LEU A 634 14.79 77.32 -0.54
N ARG A 635 14.95 76.16 -1.17
CA ARG A 635 14.81 76.01 -2.63
C ARG A 635 13.34 76.03 -3.03
N PRO A 636 12.96 76.32 -4.30
CA PRO A 636 11.55 76.38 -4.72
C PRO A 636 10.73 75.15 -4.32
N TYR A 637 11.23 73.94 -4.58
CA TYR A 637 10.55 72.70 -4.16
C TYR A 637 10.46 72.51 -2.63
N GLN A 638 11.40 73.08 -1.85
CA GLN A 638 11.36 73.05 -0.38
C GLN A 638 10.37 74.08 0.18
N GLN A 639 10.19 75.18 -0.54
CA GLN A 639 9.19 76.20 -0.27
C GLN A 639 7.79 75.64 -0.54
N GLU A 640 7.59 74.98 -1.69
CA GLU A 640 6.34 74.26 -2.03
C GLU A 640 6.01 73.16 -1.00
N GLY A 641 7.00 72.35 -0.60
CA GLY A 641 6.82 71.33 0.44
C GLY A 641 6.48 71.91 1.83
N PHE A 642 7.07 73.06 2.19
CA PHE A 642 6.72 73.79 3.40
C PHE A 642 5.30 74.41 3.34
N GLU A 643 4.92 74.99 2.21
CA GLU A 643 3.57 75.54 1.97
C GLU A 643 2.50 74.45 2.09
N TRP A 644 2.76 73.28 1.51
CA TRP A 644 1.88 72.11 1.65
C TRP A 644 1.77 71.62 3.10
N LEU A 645 2.90 71.54 3.82
CA LEU A 645 2.90 71.20 5.26
C LEU A 645 2.12 72.22 6.11
N ALA A 646 2.27 73.51 5.83
CA ALA A 646 1.56 74.58 6.53
C ALA A 646 0.05 74.54 6.23
N PHE A 647 -0.34 74.25 4.98
CA PHE A 647 -1.72 74.02 4.58
C PHE A 647 -2.34 72.82 5.31
N LEU A 648 -1.64 71.69 5.41
CA LEU A 648 -2.12 70.53 6.16
C LEU A 648 -2.35 70.86 7.63
N HIS A 649 -1.37 71.50 8.28
CA HIS A 649 -1.47 71.91 9.68
C HIS A 649 -2.64 72.88 9.92
N ALA A 650 -2.80 73.91 9.08
CA ALA A 650 -3.88 74.89 9.19
C ALA A 650 -5.29 74.28 9.09
N ASN A 651 -5.42 73.11 8.44
CA ASN A 651 -6.68 72.38 8.29
C ASN A 651 -6.80 71.16 9.24
N GLY A 652 -5.86 70.96 10.17
CA GLY A 652 -5.86 69.83 11.11
C GLY A 652 -5.61 68.46 10.44
N LEU A 653 -4.91 68.44 9.31
CA LEU A 653 -4.65 67.25 8.50
C LEU A 653 -3.23 66.71 8.72
N GLY A 654 -3.10 65.38 8.74
CA GLY A 654 -1.80 64.71 8.64
C GLY A 654 -1.38 64.46 7.18
N GLY A 655 -0.08 64.29 6.94
CA GLY A 655 0.44 63.98 5.61
C GLY A 655 1.82 63.32 5.63
N ILE A 656 2.20 62.70 4.51
CA ILE A 656 3.49 62.02 4.32
C ILE A 656 4.35 62.86 3.36
N LEU A 657 5.36 63.55 3.88
CA LEU A 657 6.36 64.24 3.05
C LEU A 657 7.35 63.20 2.47
N ALA A 658 7.09 62.74 1.25
CA ALA A 658 7.76 61.61 0.61
C ALA A 658 8.90 61.98 -0.35
N ASP A 659 9.45 63.20 -0.27
CA ASP A 659 10.60 63.64 -1.07
C ASP A 659 11.77 62.64 -1.08
N ASP A 660 12.59 62.65 -2.12
CA ASP A 660 13.81 61.85 -2.20
C ASP A 660 14.82 62.10 -1.06
N MET A 661 15.73 61.15 -0.87
CA MET A 661 16.82 61.27 0.08
C MET A 661 17.77 62.42 -0.31
N GLY A 662 18.03 63.34 0.62
CA GLY A 662 18.89 64.50 0.40
C GLY A 662 18.18 65.79 -0.03
N LEU A 663 16.89 65.76 -0.37
CA LEU A 663 16.10 66.96 -0.71
C LEU A 663 15.77 67.87 0.50
N GLY A 664 16.18 67.50 1.70
CA GLY A 664 16.10 68.38 2.88
C GLY A 664 14.75 68.38 3.58
N LYS A 665 14.06 67.24 3.66
CA LYS A 665 12.82 67.08 4.46
C LYS A 665 12.93 67.68 5.86
N THR A 666 14.06 67.48 6.56
CA THR A 666 14.30 68.07 7.88
C THR A 666 14.14 69.60 7.91
N VAL A 667 14.66 70.33 6.93
CA VAL A 667 14.58 71.80 6.92
C VAL A 667 13.16 72.28 6.57
N GLN A 668 12.42 71.53 5.76
CA GLN A 668 10.99 71.78 5.52
C GLN A 668 10.15 71.56 6.79
N THR A 669 10.38 70.45 7.51
CA THR A 669 9.71 70.17 8.80
C THR A 669 10.10 71.19 9.88
N LEU A 670 11.36 71.61 9.96
CA LEU A 670 11.79 72.66 10.88
C LEU A 670 11.19 74.02 10.54
N ALA A 671 10.98 74.33 9.26
CA ALA A 671 10.21 75.50 8.83
C ALA A 671 8.75 75.42 9.28
N LEU A 672 8.09 74.25 9.21
CA LEU A 672 6.76 74.07 9.80
C LEU A 672 6.77 74.31 11.32
N CYS A 673 7.67 73.67 12.06
CA CYS A 673 7.75 73.82 13.52
C CYS A 673 7.97 75.29 13.92
N LEU A 674 8.83 76.03 13.21
CA LEU A 674 9.02 77.47 13.42
C LEU A 674 7.77 78.28 13.07
N HIS A 675 7.14 78.02 11.92
CA HIS A 675 5.93 78.71 11.48
C HIS A 675 4.81 78.63 12.53
N VAL A 676 4.61 77.44 13.10
CA VAL A 676 3.62 77.23 14.16
C VAL A 676 4.09 77.84 15.48
N HIS A 677 5.38 77.69 15.85
CA HIS A 677 5.93 78.27 17.09
C HIS A 677 5.87 79.81 17.15
N GLU A 678 6.06 80.52 16.02
CA GLU A 678 5.92 81.97 15.93
C GLU A 678 4.48 82.46 16.23
N ARG A 679 3.48 81.62 15.99
CA ARG A 679 2.04 81.90 16.23
C ARG A 679 1.58 81.38 17.59
N ALA A 680 2.09 80.22 18.00
CA ALA A 680 1.79 79.54 19.24
C ALA A 680 3.11 79.21 19.98
N PRO A 681 3.65 80.14 20.79
CA PRO A 681 4.94 79.96 21.45
C PRO A 681 5.02 78.76 22.41
N ASP A 682 3.88 78.17 22.80
CA ASP A 682 3.80 77.00 23.67
C ASP A 682 3.54 75.66 22.95
N ALA A 683 3.36 75.68 21.62
CA ALA A 683 3.22 74.47 20.80
C ALA A 683 4.46 73.56 20.92
N ARG A 684 4.25 72.24 21.00
CA ARG A 684 5.33 71.27 21.25
C ARG A 684 5.28 70.11 20.28
N PHE A 685 6.33 69.97 19.49
CA PHE A 685 6.48 68.95 18.45
C PHE A 685 7.26 67.74 18.98
N LEU A 686 6.86 66.55 18.55
CA LEU A 686 7.58 65.30 18.79
C LEU A 686 8.15 64.75 17.47
N VAL A 687 9.46 64.53 17.43
CA VAL A 687 10.13 63.82 16.35
C VAL A 687 10.60 62.45 16.87
N VAL A 688 10.04 61.39 16.31
CA VAL A 688 10.49 60.01 16.55
C VAL A 688 11.31 59.55 15.35
N ALA A 689 12.55 59.12 15.58
CA ALA A 689 13.49 58.79 14.50
C ALA A 689 14.35 57.54 14.85
N PRO A 690 15.11 56.98 13.88
CA PRO A 690 16.16 56.01 14.20
C PRO A 690 17.22 56.62 15.12
N THR A 691 17.72 55.84 16.09
CA THR A 691 18.69 56.31 17.10
C THR A 691 19.92 57.00 16.49
N SER A 692 20.38 56.53 15.32
CA SER A 692 21.52 57.07 14.58
C SER A 692 21.35 58.50 14.05
N VAL A 693 20.11 59.01 13.95
CA VAL A 693 19.83 60.36 13.43
C VAL A 693 19.23 61.32 14.46
N VAL A 694 19.03 60.89 15.72
CA VAL A 694 18.53 61.75 16.81
C VAL A 694 19.47 62.94 17.04
N GLU A 695 20.78 62.71 17.09
CA GLU A 695 21.78 63.79 17.18
C GLU A 695 21.85 64.66 15.91
N ASN A 696 21.52 64.10 14.74
CA ASN A 696 21.50 64.85 13.49
C ASN A 696 20.33 65.83 13.46
N TRP A 697 19.15 65.41 13.92
CA TRP A 697 18.00 66.29 14.12
C TRP A 697 18.30 67.46 15.06
N ALA A 698 18.93 67.20 16.21
CA ALA A 698 19.34 68.27 17.12
C ALA A 698 20.33 69.26 16.47
N ARG A 699 21.29 68.75 15.70
CA ARG A 699 22.30 69.55 14.99
C ARG A 699 21.69 70.37 13.85
N GLU A 700 20.77 69.81 13.08
CA GLU A 700 20.06 70.52 12.01
C GLU A 700 19.09 71.56 12.57
N ALA A 701 18.38 71.25 13.66
CA ALA A 701 17.55 72.23 14.37
C ALA A 701 18.40 73.39 14.94
N GLN A 702 19.54 73.10 15.58
CA GLN A 702 20.43 74.14 16.08
C GLN A 702 21.10 74.98 14.96
N ARG A 703 21.20 74.44 13.73
CA ARG A 703 21.72 75.14 12.55
C ARG A 703 20.67 75.99 11.84
N PHE A 704 19.48 75.45 11.62
CA PHE A 704 18.43 76.04 10.78
C PHE A 704 17.33 76.73 11.58
N ALA A 705 17.13 76.37 12.84
CA ALA A 705 16.10 76.90 13.73
C ALA A 705 16.66 77.19 15.14
N PRO A 706 17.76 77.98 15.29
CA PRO A 706 18.46 78.15 16.57
C PRO A 706 17.61 78.82 17.67
N GLY A 707 16.51 79.49 17.30
CA GLY A 707 15.53 80.06 18.24
C GLY A 707 14.56 79.03 18.84
N LEU A 708 14.46 77.82 18.27
CA LEU A 708 13.53 76.78 18.71
C LEU A 708 14.18 75.91 19.82
N PRO A 709 13.65 75.87 21.05
CA PRO A 709 14.27 75.09 22.13
C PRO A 709 14.13 73.56 21.91
N VAL A 710 15.25 72.84 21.74
CA VAL A 710 15.27 71.40 21.40
C VAL A 710 15.77 70.54 22.56
N ARG A 711 15.06 69.44 22.89
CA ARG A 711 15.52 68.39 23.81
C ARG A 711 15.63 67.04 23.10
N THR A 712 16.78 66.38 23.22
CA THR A 712 16.96 64.99 22.81
C THR A 712 16.80 64.05 24.00
N ILE A 713 16.03 62.97 23.80
CA ILE A 713 15.81 61.92 24.81
C ILE A 713 16.65 60.69 24.44
N HIS A 714 17.60 60.31 25.31
CA HIS A 714 18.62 59.31 24.99
C HIS A 714 18.56 57.98 25.76
N GLU A 715 17.97 57.89 26.97
CA GLU A 715 18.40 56.86 27.97
C GLU A 715 17.32 56.09 28.79
N THR A 716 16.02 56.33 28.63
CA THR A 716 14.91 55.91 29.55
C THR A 716 14.92 56.58 30.94
N GLN A 717 13.74 56.81 31.53
CA GLN A 717 13.52 57.39 32.85
C GLN A 717 14.27 56.62 33.94
N ALA A 718 14.34 55.29 33.83
CA ALA A 718 15.06 54.43 34.77
C ALA A 718 16.56 54.77 34.87
N ARG A 719 17.16 55.33 33.81
CA ARG A 719 18.56 55.82 33.81
C ARG A 719 18.66 57.34 33.97
N ARG A 720 17.74 58.11 33.39
CA ARG A 720 17.70 59.58 33.50
C ARG A 720 17.43 60.04 34.95
N GLY A 721 16.64 59.29 35.71
CA GLY A 721 16.19 59.64 37.06
C GLY A 721 15.06 60.69 37.10
N THR A 722 14.69 61.25 35.96
CA THR A 722 13.70 62.32 35.74
C THR A 722 12.58 61.84 34.81
N THR A 723 11.37 62.32 35.05
CA THR A 723 10.21 62.07 34.19
C THR A 723 10.37 62.75 32.83
N LEU A 724 9.67 62.24 31.80
CA LEU A 724 9.65 62.92 30.50
C LEU A 724 9.16 64.37 30.59
N ALA A 725 8.18 64.65 31.44
CA ALA A 725 7.61 65.99 31.63
C ALA A 725 8.63 67.00 32.19
N GLU A 726 9.47 66.57 33.14
CA GLU A 726 10.56 67.39 33.70
C GLU A 726 11.66 67.64 32.65
N GLU A 727 12.04 66.60 31.89
CA GLU A 727 13.09 66.68 30.87
C GLU A 727 12.76 67.62 29.71
N ILE A 728 11.49 67.68 29.30
CA ILE A 728 11.03 68.53 28.19
C ILE A 728 10.49 69.89 28.66
N ALA A 729 10.51 70.17 29.97
CA ALA A 729 10.11 71.47 30.50
C ALA A 729 10.96 72.58 29.85
N GLY A 730 10.31 73.65 29.39
CA GLY A 730 10.95 74.74 28.64
C GLY A 730 11.32 74.42 27.19
N HIS A 731 11.21 73.17 26.73
CA HIS A 731 11.52 72.77 25.35
C HIS A 731 10.27 72.74 24.47
N ARG A 732 10.47 72.83 23.14
CA ARG A 732 9.41 72.94 22.11
C ARG A 732 9.55 71.92 20.99
N LEU A 733 10.78 71.48 20.67
CA LEU A 733 11.03 70.32 19.83
C LEU A 733 11.63 69.20 20.67
N VAL A 734 10.95 68.07 20.77
CA VAL A 734 11.45 66.88 21.47
C VAL A 734 11.82 65.83 20.43
N VAL A 735 13.06 65.32 20.49
CA VAL A 735 13.55 64.30 19.57
C VAL A 735 13.87 63.03 20.35
N THR A 736 13.27 61.91 19.97
CA THR A 736 13.43 60.62 20.63
C THR A 736 13.63 59.49 19.61
N SER A 737 14.08 58.32 20.08
CA SER A 737 14.23 57.15 19.21
C SER A 737 12.97 56.27 19.24
N TYR A 738 12.70 55.54 18.15
CA TYR A 738 11.61 54.55 18.11
C TYR A 738 11.63 53.56 19.29
N ALA A 739 12.82 53.16 19.72
CA ALA A 739 12.99 52.24 20.86
C ALA A 739 12.54 52.88 22.19
N LEU A 740 12.93 54.14 22.45
CA LEU A 740 12.56 54.85 23.67
C LEU A 740 11.09 55.28 23.66
N PHE A 741 10.57 55.69 22.50
CA PHE A 741 9.15 56.01 22.33
C PHE A 741 8.28 54.79 22.63
N ARG A 742 8.61 53.61 22.09
CA ARG A 742 7.88 52.37 22.36
C ARG A 742 7.99 51.90 23.82
N LEU A 743 9.16 52.05 24.45
CA LEU A 743 9.37 51.62 25.84
C LEU A 743 8.66 52.50 26.87
N GLU A 744 8.46 53.78 26.56
CA GLU A 744 7.90 54.77 27.50
C GLU A 744 6.61 55.41 26.95
N PHE A 745 5.90 54.74 26.03
CA PHE A 745 4.79 55.28 25.24
C PHE A 745 3.75 56.03 26.07
N ASP A 746 3.33 55.45 27.21
CA ASP A 746 2.34 56.04 28.12
C ASP A 746 2.75 57.43 28.63
N GLN A 747 4.06 57.70 28.76
CA GLN A 747 4.56 59.04 29.15
C GLN A 747 4.45 60.05 28.02
N TYR A 748 4.63 59.63 26.77
CA TYR A 748 4.43 60.50 25.61
C TYR A 748 2.93 60.73 25.39
N ALA A 749 2.09 59.69 25.49
CA ALA A 749 0.65 59.77 25.31
C ALA A 749 -0.05 60.63 26.39
N ALA A 750 0.51 60.71 27.60
CA ALA A 750 0.00 61.56 28.68
C ALA A 750 0.30 63.07 28.52
N LEU A 751 1.02 63.47 27.47
CA LEU A 751 1.43 64.86 27.23
C LEU A 751 0.80 65.41 25.93
N PRO A 752 0.42 66.69 25.89
CA PRO A 752 -0.06 67.32 24.66
C PRO A 752 1.11 67.59 23.70
N TRP A 753 0.87 67.27 22.44
CA TRP A 753 1.75 67.51 21.29
C TRP A 753 0.97 68.21 20.18
N GLU A 754 1.72 68.93 19.35
CA GLU A 754 1.28 69.55 18.09
C GLU A 754 1.68 68.69 16.89
#